data_AF-A0A656JI08-F1
#
_entry.id   AF-A0A656JI08-F1
#
_cell.length_a   1.000
_cell.length_b   1.000
_cell.length_c   1.000
_cell.angle_alpha   90.00
_cell.angle_beta   90.00
_cell.angle_gamma   90.00
#
_symmetry.space_group_name_H-M   'P 1'
#
loop_
_entity.id
_entity.type
_entity.pdbx_description
1 polymer ?
#
loop_
_entity_poly.entity_id
_entity_poly.type
_entity_poly.pdbx_seq_one_letter_code
_entity_poly.pdbx_strand_id
1 'polypeptide(L)'
;MVTLDDIHGEQIDRFLAATGIQDIKAFRTEVERKEAWSLTTRPLDFLELVDFWHQHQRIGSRLELMKSSIDRRLEERDQNHAESRPIAPERLRDGVRLIAAATTLGQISVICVPDGNAHKKGIPIRAVLQDWNDAEAAALLSRPIFEPGIYGTVRFHHRTVREYLTAEWLHGLIRGAASRVKIENLFFRTQYGLEVINPSMRPVLPWLALLDERICNRLEEVAPEVFFEGGDPGQLPLSTRRRVLRKACEHLAQPAHCWTMTDYSAVQRFAHHDLTQDINELLTLYRSNDDIAWFLSRMVWQGEVIGALAETKQFALNAQHVHTRLAAIRAVIDLGTTQDITDVRVALLTGESKVNREWLAEMLDGLVLDSHWLPWLLKALERAAKTKRYSGRDALTVKLSSLVADCPLTDLPALIAGLGNLFDKPPTTEQGFSTISKRYIWLAEIAGLAVLRLLQARHPFTLDEASLAVLSKLAQAHVYDERDVRELGEKLRDLVPKWPELDYKLFWYDVELARKGPVHRGEPVIHVWQLLGFRPFWSLNKLNFSLACDQIAGFTSGHDRLMALSMAFNIYTQHDRPPSWEVQLRQAVEQSDELCEKLEAFLNPPKRQVEEWEIRQAQWEAQAAQRTLENAENRRSWRVGLAAEVDLINSPHEGVMTRRQAYLMEQMRDGSSSSNTWSSGNWQSLVTEFGVPVAQAFRAGAISFWRSHRPTLPSEGAAANSTPYKVIFGLTGLAIEAKEEVFSFSQMSADNAEHACRYGLLELNGFPEWFPTLFGLYPRLVQEIVMREINYELDAPRPEFGGGRVLQRVRWGGDWMFGELSAPLMARLSHPTEDLESLQSLLSIVQDSLVDDEVVAKLASNRAVEEVKLEHAPTWYAVWIGVEPILAIPALAVRIDSLPSDEEKSKFAMLCLVAIVGRRTASRCRQSYKTVEHAKTLYLMMHTYIRVAEDIDRAGTGVYSPGLRDDAQSARDGLLAFIRETPGKAAFLALQEIALAHPSERLRPWSAFYAQQKATADSQTPPWEPAKVVEFHESLENTPSTHRELWNLAADRLLDLKHDLEDGDSSCAEILLLANQETSIRKFIGGWLRDRAAGRYVVPQEEQLADDTRPDYRFQSSQVYAPVPVELKLSQKWSGPAHFERLENQLCGQYLRDMSSSCGIFLLVNHGGKTKWESPTRGPLAFNELVDALQEHWLTTAPRFPHVEDIMVIGIDLTKRGGAVAIKAIEANKGKKRNDE
;
A
#
# COMPACT_ATOMS: atom_id res chain seq x y z
N MET A 1 18.28 -1.93 -21.80
CA MET A 1 18.14 -0.53 -21.36
C MET A 1 19.30 -0.27 -20.43
N VAL A 2 20.18 0.69 -20.75
CA VAL A 2 21.26 1.12 -19.87
C VAL A 2 20.80 2.44 -19.25
N THR A 3 20.77 2.51 -17.93
CA THR A 3 20.47 3.74 -17.17
C THR A 3 21.76 4.22 -16.52
N LEU A 4 21.96 5.54 -16.47
CA LEU A 4 23.06 6.13 -15.70
C LEU A 4 22.64 6.19 -14.24
N ASP A 5 23.50 5.69 -13.35
CA ASP A 5 23.31 5.81 -11.90
C ASP A 5 23.65 7.23 -11.41
N ASP A 6 23.04 7.62 -10.29
CA ASP A 6 23.30 8.88 -9.61
C ASP A 6 24.73 8.94 -9.02
N ILE A 7 25.27 10.16 -8.90
CA ILE A 7 26.59 10.37 -8.27
C ILE A 7 26.48 10.10 -6.75
N HIS A 8 27.30 9.18 -6.25
CA HIS A 8 27.30 8.80 -4.83
C HIS A 8 28.70 8.57 -4.24
N GLY A 9 28.81 8.70 -2.92
CA GLY A 9 30.00 8.32 -2.16
C GLY A 9 31.28 9.03 -2.61
N GLU A 10 32.33 8.27 -2.90
CA GLU A 10 33.63 8.80 -3.34
C GLU A 10 33.57 9.58 -4.67
N GLN A 11 32.54 9.35 -5.50
CA GLN A 11 32.38 10.09 -6.75
C GLN A 11 32.11 11.58 -6.50
N ILE A 12 31.43 11.91 -5.40
CA ILE A 12 31.17 13.28 -4.97
C ILE A 12 32.50 13.99 -4.67
N ASP A 13 33.39 13.35 -3.91
CA ASP A 13 34.69 13.94 -3.57
C ASP A 13 35.58 14.14 -4.79
N ARG A 14 35.59 13.17 -5.70
CA ARG A 14 36.32 13.29 -6.96
C ARG A 14 35.78 14.43 -7.82
N PHE A 15 34.46 14.63 -7.82
CA PHE A 15 33.82 15.73 -8.54
C PHE A 15 34.19 17.09 -7.95
N LEU A 16 34.07 17.26 -6.63
CA LEU A 16 34.42 18.50 -5.92
C LEU A 16 35.89 18.88 -6.07
N ALA A 17 36.78 17.89 -6.01
CA ALA A 17 38.21 18.10 -6.24
C ALA A 17 38.50 18.55 -7.68
N ALA A 18 37.80 17.97 -8.68
CA ALA A 18 37.97 18.32 -10.09
C ALA A 18 37.42 19.73 -10.41
N THR A 19 36.41 20.20 -9.69
CA THR A 19 35.80 21.54 -9.87
C THR A 19 36.46 22.63 -9.04
N GLY A 20 37.56 22.33 -8.34
CA GLY A 20 38.40 23.32 -7.68
C GLY A 20 37.94 23.78 -6.29
N ILE A 21 37.10 23.01 -5.59
CA ILE A 21 36.72 23.31 -4.20
C ILE A 21 37.88 22.95 -3.27
N GLN A 22 38.42 23.96 -2.56
CA GLN A 22 39.55 23.78 -1.65
C GLN A 22 39.17 23.13 -0.32
N ASP A 23 37.98 23.43 0.22
CA ASP A 23 37.47 22.85 1.47
C ASP A 23 36.22 21.99 1.23
N ILE A 24 36.46 20.74 0.87
CA ILE A 24 35.41 19.74 0.61
C ILE A 24 34.58 19.47 1.87
N LYS A 25 35.19 19.52 3.06
CA LYS A 25 34.48 19.29 4.32
C LYS A 25 33.50 20.41 4.61
N ALA A 26 33.94 21.67 4.53
CA ALA A 26 33.06 22.82 4.73
C ALA A 26 31.91 22.83 3.73
N PHE A 27 32.17 22.50 2.46
CA PHE A 27 31.12 22.36 1.45
C PHE A 27 30.09 21.31 1.85
N ARG A 28 30.51 20.07 2.17
CA ARG A 28 29.60 18.98 2.57
C ARG A 28 28.75 19.35 3.79
N THR A 29 29.36 19.95 4.81
CA THR A 29 28.65 20.39 6.01
C THR A 29 27.58 21.42 5.67
N GLU A 30 27.86 22.40 4.81
CA GLU A 30 26.85 23.39 4.39
C GLU A 30 25.78 22.79 3.46
N VAL A 31 26.11 21.84 2.58
CA VAL A 31 25.13 21.11 1.76
C VAL A 31 24.17 20.31 2.63
N GLU A 32 24.68 19.64 3.66
CA GLU A 32 23.88 18.88 4.61
C GLU A 32 22.99 19.81 5.44
N ARG A 33 23.54 20.92 5.92
CA ARG A 33 22.80 21.94 6.68
C ARG A 33 21.68 22.60 5.88
N LYS A 34 21.89 22.83 4.58
CA LYS A 34 20.90 23.44 3.69
C LYS A 34 20.02 22.41 2.97
N GLU A 35 20.18 21.13 3.27
CA GLU A 35 19.42 20.03 2.67
C GLU A 35 19.49 20.04 1.12
N ALA A 36 20.68 20.34 0.59
CA ALA A 36 20.94 20.46 -0.84
C ALA A 36 21.51 19.19 -1.48
N TRP A 37 21.53 18.06 -0.75
CA TRP A 37 22.07 16.77 -1.25
C TRP A 37 21.36 16.27 -2.51
N SER A 38 20.07 16.56 -2.67
CA SER A 38 19.32 16.22 -3.88
C SER A 38 19.89 16.85 -5.15
N LEU A 39 20.63 17.95 -5.03
CA LEU A 39 21.29 18.64 -6.14
C LEU A 39 22.68 18.04 -6.44
N THR A 40 23.18 17.09 -5.65
CA THR A 40 24.51 16.48 -5.86
C THR A 40 24.47 15.19 -6.68
N THR A 41 23.28 14.63 -6.91
CA THR A 41 23.10 13.35 -7.60
C THR A 41 23.27 13.46 -9.10
N ARG A 42 22.80 14.56 -9.70
CA ARG A 42 22.89 14.84 -11.14
C ARG A 42 24.09 15.74 -11.41
N PRO A 43 24.99 15.40 -12.37
CA PRO A 43 26.19 16.17 -12.63
C PRO A 43 25.93 17.66 -12.86
N LEU A 44 24.83 18.00 -13.52
CA LEU A 44 24.53 19.39 -13.85
C LEU A 44 24.03 20.20 -12.66
N ASP A 45 23.10 19.63 -11.89
CA ASP A 45 22.60 20.22 -10.65
C ASP A 45 23.76 20.40 -9.67
N PHE A 46 24.73 19.48 -9.70
CA PHE A 46 25.90 19.53 -8.84
C PHE A 46 26.86 20.66 -9.26
N LEU A 47 27.09 20.87 -10.56
CA LEU A 47 27.82 22.05 -11.07
C LEU A 47 27.14 23.35 -10.64
N GLU A 48 25.81 23.43 -10.73
CA GLU A 48 25.06 24.63 -10.32
C GLU A 48 25.29 24.96 -8.84
N LEU A 49 25.35 23.93 -7.98
CA LEU A 49 25.63 24.08 -6.56
C LEU A 49 27.08 24.52 -6.29
N VAL A 50 28.04 23.98 -7.04
CA VAL A 50 29.46 24.36 -6.97
C VAL A 50 29.66 25.81 -7.45
N ASP A 51 29.02 26.22 -8.54
CA ASP A 51 29.08 27.59 -9.04
C ASP A 51 28.48 28.58 -8.04
N PHE A 52 27.39 28.20 -7.37
CA PHE A 52 26.81 29.00 -6.30
C PHE A 52 27.80 29.17 -5.13
N TRP A 53 28.48 28.08 -4.74
CA TRP A 53 29.52 28.12 -3.72
C TRP A 53 30.70 29.01 -4.11
N HIS A 54 31.21 28.91 -5.33
CA HIS A 54 32.31 29.77 -5.80
C HIS A 54 31.92 31.25 -5.78
N GLN A 55 30.69 31.57 -6.18
CA GLN A 55 30.18 32.95 -6.23
C GLN A 55 29.91 33.55 -4.84
N HIS A 56 29.37 32.78 -3.90
CA HIS A 56 28.87 33.29 -2.62
C HIS A 56 29.63 32.81 -1.39
N GLN A 57 30.57 31.87 -1.54
CA GLN A 57 31.35 31.23 -0.46
C GLN A 57 30.45 30.62 0.64
N ARG A 58 29.23 30.21 0.27
CA ARG A 58 28.22 29.56 1.12
C ARG A 58 27.23 28.79 0.25
N ILE A 59 26.47 27.88 0.86
CA ILE A 59 25.29 27.30 0.21
C ILE A 59 24.06 28.18 0.49
N GLY A 60 23.23 28.37 -0.55
CA GLY A 60 22.02 29.19 -0.49
C GLY A 60 20.93 28.57 0.38
N SER A 61 19.95 29.38 0.80
CA SER A 61 18.67 28.83 1.27
C SER A 61 17.96 28.09 0.12
N ARG A 62 16.99 27.24 0.42
CA ARG A 62 16.26 26.51 -0.62
C ARG A 62 15.55 27.45 -1.60
N LEU A 63 15.03 28.58 -1.12
CA LEU A 63 14.47 29.64 -1.96
C LEU A 63 15.53 30.30 -2.84
N GLU A 64 16.72 30.59 -2.32
CA GLU A 64 17.84 31.17 -3.09
C GLU A 64 18.33 30.21 -4.18
N LEU A 65 18.53 28.94 -3.83
CA LEU A 65 18.95 27.89 -4.76
C LEU A 65 17.88 27.65 -5.84
N MET A 66 16.59 27.65 -5.48
CA MET A 66 15.49 27.54 -6.43
C MET A 66 15.47 28.70 -7.43
N LYS A 67 15.61 29.95 -6.95
CA LYS A 67 15.68 31.14 -7.82
C LYS A 67 16.88 31.08 -8.75
N SER A 68 18.06 30.83 -8.20
CA SER A 68 19.30 30.75 -8.98
C SER A 68 19.28 29.64 -10.02
N SER A 69 18.74 28.46 -9.68
CA SER A 69 18.62 27.35 -10.64
C SER A 69 17.61 27.65 -11.75
N ILE A 70 16.46 28.28 -11.43
CA ILE A 70 15.50 28.70 -12.45
C ILE A 70 16.13 29.73 -13.40
N ASP A 71 16.78 30.76 -12.86
CA ASP A 71 17.40 31.83 -13.65
C ASP A 71 18.42 31.24 -14.65
N ARG A 72 19.33 30.38 -14.17
CA ARG A 72 20.33 29.72 -15.01
C ARG A 72 19.74 28.75 -16.03
N ARG A 73 18.65 28.03 -15.69
CA ARG A 73 18.00 27.07 -16.61
C ARG A 73 17.12 27.73 -17.66
N LEU A 74 16.78 29.01 -17.48
CA LEU A 74 16.09 29.81 -18.50
C LEU A 74 17.05 30.43 -19.52
N GLU A 75 18.35 30.45 -19.23
CA GLU A 75 19.38 30.92 -20.16
C GLU A 75 19.67 29.87 -21.25
N GLU A 76 19.99 30.35 -22.45
CA GLU A 76 20.54 29.49 -23.51
C GLU A 76 22.03 29.32 -23.30
N ARG A 77 22.50 28.07 -23.28
CA ARG A 77 23.94 27.79 -23.11
C ARG A 77 24.70 27.79 -24.42
N ASP A 78 24.03 27.47 -25.53
CA ASP A 78 24.64 27.54 -26.86
C ASP A 78 24.51 28.95 -27.43
N GLN A 79 25.63 29.66 -27.52
CA GLN A 79 25.66 31.04 -27.98
C GLN A 79 25.15 31.21 -29.42
N ASN A 80 25.33 30.21 -30.29
CA ASN A 80 24.79 30.26 -31.65
C ASN A 80 23.26 30.15 -31.63
N HIS A 81 22.71 29.32 -30.75
CA HIS A 81 21.26 29.21 -30.57
C HIS A 81 20.67 30.48 -29.96
N ALA A 82 21.37 31.06 -28.97
CA ALA A 82 20.97 32.29 -28.29
C ALA A 82 20.86 33.48 -29.27
N GLU A 83 21.86 33.61 -30.15
CA GLU A 83 21.90 34.66 -31.18
C GLU A 83 20.90 34.41 -32.31
N SER A 84 20.61 33.14 -32.64
CA SER A 84 19.66 32.79 -33.70
C SER A 84 18.19 33.06 -33.35
N ARG A 85 17.83 33.01 -32.06
CA ARG A 85 16.45 33.19 -31.57
C ARG A 85 16.44 33.95 -30.22
N PRO A 86 16.69 35.27 -30.23
CA PRO A 86 16.73 36.05 -29.02
C PRO A 86 15.32 36.22 -28.43
N ILE A 87 15.13 35.82 -27.17
CA ILE A 87 13.90 36.06 -26.39
C ILE A 87 14.29 36.80 -25.13
N ALA A 88 13.58 37.89 -24.80
CA ALA A 88 13.85 38.67 -23.61
C ALA A 88 13.68 37.82 -22.32
N PRO A 89 14.56 37.95 -21.30
CA PRO A 89 14.48 37.17 -20.06
C PRO A 89 13.14 37.30 -19.33
N GLU A 90 12.55 38.49 -19.30
CA GLU A 90 11.23 38.74 -18.69
C GLU A 90 10.13 37.95 -19.40
N ARG A 91 10.13 37.97 -20.74
CA ARG A 91 9.19 37.20 -21.57
C ARG A 91 9.35 35.71 -21.34
N LEU A 92 10.58 35.19 -21.23
CA LEU A 92 10.82 33.78 -20.87
C LEU A 92 10.21 33.43 -19.52
N ARG A 93 10.44 34.27 -18.50
CA ARG A 93 9.92 34.00 -17.15
C ARG A 93 8.40 34.01 -17.11
N ASP A 94 7.76 34.95 -17.79
CA ASP A 94 6.29 35.02 -17.86
C ASP A 94 5.69 33.84 -18.62
N GLY A 95 6.32 33.42 -19.72
CA GLY A 95 5.92 32.21 -20.46
C GLY A 95 5.98 30.95 -19.59
N VAL A 96 7.07 30.74 -18.86
CA VAL A 96 7.21 29.56 -17.98
C VAL A 96 6.29 29.61 -16.78
N ARG A 97 6.06 30.78 -16.18
CA ARG A 97 5.06 30.97 -15.11
C ARG A 97 3.66 30.56 -15.56
N LEU A 98 3.26 30.95 -16.77
CA LEU A 98 1.95 30.59 -17.32
C LEU A 98 1.86 29.09 -17.66
N ILE A 99 2.93 28.49 -18.19
CA ILE A 99 3.01 27.02 -18.38
C ILE A 99 2.92 26.28 -17.04
N ALA A 100 3.60 26.77 -16.00
CA ALA A 100 3.54 26.18 -14.67
C ALA A 100 2.12 26.26 -14.09
N ALA A 101 1.46 27.41 -14.21
CA ALA A 101 0.06 27.58 -13.84
C ALA A 101 -0.85 26.60 -14.59
N ALA A 102 -0.68 26.47 -15.91
CA ALA A 102 -1.48 25.57 -16.73
C ALA A 102 -1.28 24.09 -16.38
N THR A 103 -0.04 23.67 -16.15
CA THR A 103 0.27 22.28 -15.74
C THR A 103 -0.16 21.95 -14.30
N THR A 104 -0.22 22.94 -13.40
CA THR A 104 -0.74 22.76 -12.04
C THR A 104 -2.27 22.72 -12.03
N LEU A 105 -2.94 23.75 -12.58
CA LEU A 105 -4.41 23.85 -12.60
C LEU A 105 -5.05 22.81 -13.52
N GLY A 106 -4.40 22.47 -14.63
CA GLY A 106 -4.80 21.40 -15.53
C GLY A 106 -4.44 19.99 -15.04
N GLN A 107 -3.78 19.85 -13.88
CA GLN A 107 -3.40 18.56 -13.27
C GLN A 107 -2.67 17.58 -14.21
N ILE A 108 -1.97 18.12 -15.23
CA ILE A 108 -1.22 17.38 -16.25
C ILE A 108 0.23 17.87 -16.23
N SER A 109 1.18 16.97 -16.00
CA SER A 109 2.61 17.32 -15.91
C SER A 109 3.32 17.43 -17.26
N VAL A 110 2.68 17.02 -18.35
CA VAL A 110 3.27 16.87 -19.68
C VAL A 110 2.77 17.97 -20.62
N ILE A 111 3.68 18.54 -21.40
CA ILE A 111 3.46 19.67 -22.34
C ILE A 111 3.79 19.19 -23.75
N CYS A 112 2.88 19.44 -24.70
CA CYS A 112 3.08 19.07 -26.11
C CYS A 112 3.95 20.12 -26.81
N VAL A 113 4.98 19.67 -27.53
CA VAL A 113 5.81 20.55 -28.39
C VAL A 113 5.02 20.95 -29.64
N PRO A 114 5.30 22.13 -30.25
CA PRO A 114 4.56 22.63 -31.42
C PRO A 114 4.51 21.65 -32.61
N ASP A 115 5.57 20.87 -32.80
CA ASP A 115 5.72 19.90 -33.91
C ASP A 115 5.18 18.49 -33.55
N GLY A 116 4.63 18.29 -32.36
CA GLY A 116 4.12 17.01 -31.88
C GLY A 116 2.72 16.69 -32.40
N ASN A 117 2.46 15.42 -32.76
CA ASN A 117 1.12 14.95 -33.14
C ASN A 117 0.07 15.31 -32.07
N ALA A 118 -1.02 15.99 -32.48
CA ALA A 118 -2.11 16.46 -31.60
C ALA A 118 -2.86 15.35 -30.85
N HIS A 119 -2.63 14.08 -31.18
CA HIS A 119 -3.29 12.91 -30.57
C HIS A 119 -2.63 12.41 -29.26
N LYS A 120 -1.82 13.24 -28.58
CA LYS A 120 -1.08 12.83 -27.36
C LYS A 120 -1.64 13.48 -26.10
N LYS A 121 -1.65 12.73 -25.00
CA LYS A 121 -2.01 13.19 -23.64
C LYS A 121 -0.99 14.23 -23.16
N GLY A 122 -1.34 15.51 -23.19
CA GLY A 122 -0.51 16.62 -22.73
C GLY A 122 -1.13 17.99 -23.01
N ILE A 123 -0.64 19.04 -22.34
CA ILE A 123 -1.13 20.41 -22.54
C ILE A 123 -0.61 20.97 -23.87
N PRO A 124 -1.49 21.38 -24.81
CA PRO A 124 -1.08 22.01 -26.06
C PRO A 124 -0.51 23.41 -25.79
N ILE A 125 0.77 23.62 -26.10
CA ILE A 125 1.46 24.88 -25.80
C ILE A 125 0.83 26.09 -26.51
N ARG A 126 0.32 25.90 -27.73
CA ARG A 126 -0.37 26.94 -28.52
C ARG A 126 -1.65 27.46 -27.85
N ALA A 127 -2.29 26.64 -27.01
CA ALA A 127 -3.49 27.06 -26.29
C ALA A 127 -3.18 27.88 -25.03
N VAL A 128 -1.95 27.77 -24.51
CA VAL A 128 -1.48 28.49 -23.31
C VAL A 128 -0.75 29.78 -23.70
N LEU A 129 0.20 29.71 -24.62
CA LEU A 129 1.00 30.86 -25.07
C LEU A 129 0.43 31.42 -26.38
N GLN A 130 -0.69 32.12 -26.32
CA GLN A 130 -1.40 32.62 -27.51
C GLN A 130 -0.62 33.72 -28.26
N ASP A 131 0.17 34.52 -27.53
CA ASP A 131 0.97 35.63 -28.09
C ASP A 131 2.37 35.21 -28.58
N TRP A 132 2.64 33.90 -28.64
CA TRP A 132 3.94 33.35 -29.01
C TRP A 132 3.87 32.64 -30.36
N ASN A 133 4.92 32.78 -31.16
CA ASN A 133 5.06 31.97 -32.37
C ASN A 133 5.66 30.58 -32.07
N ASP A 134 5.48 29.62 -32.98
CA ASP A 134 5.94 28.24 -32.78
C ASP A 134 7.47 28.15 -32.57
N ALA A 135 8.25 29.03 -33.18
CA ALA A 135 9.70 29.05 -33.04
C ALA A 135 10.16 29.52 -31.66
N GLU A 136 9.48 30.52 -31.09
CA GLU A 136 9.68 31.02 -29.73
C GLU A 136 9.23 29.99 -28.70
N ALA A 137 8.06 29.38 -28.90
CA ALA A 137 7.55 28.34 -28.02
C ALA A 137 8.47 27.11 -28.02
N ALA A 138 8.97 26.68 -29.18
CA ALA A 138 9.95 25.59 -29.28
C ALA A 138 11.27 25.95 -28.59
N ALA A 139 11.76 27.19 -28.76
CA ALA A 139 12.98 27.67 -28.10
C ALA A 139 12.84 27.76 -26.57
N LEU A 140 11.63 28.06 -26.06
CA LEU A 140 11.37 28.01 -24.63
C LEU A 140 11.33 26.57 -24.12
N LEU A 141 10.65 25.66 -24.83
CA LEU A 141 10.54 24.25 -24.42
C LEU A 141 11.87 23.48 -24.57
N SER A 142 12.85 24.01 -25.30
CA SER A 142 14.22 23.47 -25.35
C SER A 142 15.11 23.92 -24.19
N ARG A 143 14.62 24.81 -23.31
CA ARG A 143 15.38 25.26 -22.13
C ARG A 143 15.61 24.11 -21.14
N PRO A 144 16.78 24.04 -20.46
CA PRO A 144 17.10 23.03 -19.44
C PRO A 144 16.11 22.90 -18.27
N ILE A 145 15.19 23.86 -18.11
CA ILE A 145 14.11 23.76 -17.13
C ILE A 145 13.11 22.64 -17.47
N PHE A 146 13.05 22.22 -18.74
CA PHE A 146 12.25 21.12 -19.24
C PHE A 146 13.09 19.87 -19.53
N GLU A 147 12.53 18.70 -19.27
CA GLU A 147 13.08 17.40 -19.64
C GLU A 147 12.18 16.68 -20.65
N PRO A 148 12.74 15.81 -21.51
CA PRO A 148 11.94 14.96 -22.40
C PRO A 148 10.96 14.08 -21.59
N GLY A 149 9.69 14.10 -22.00
CA GLY A 149 8.66 13.22 -21.45
C GLY A 149 8.48 11.98 -22.33
N ILE A 150 7.26 11.78 -22.81
CA ILE A 150 6.95 10.81 -23.88
C ILE A 150 7.32 11.45 -25.22
N TYR A 151 7.56 10.65 -26.28
CA TYR A 151 7.87 11.17 -27.61
C TYR A 151 6.97 12.35 -28.01
N GLY A 152 7.56 13.48 -28.42
CA GLY A 152 6.82 14.71 -28.79
C GLY A 152 6.24 15.50 -27.61
N THR A 153 6.72 15.28 -26.39
CA THR A 153 6.30 16.04 -25.20
C THR A 153 7.48 16.33 -24.27
N VAL A 154 7.37 17.39 -23.48
CA VAL A 154 8.32 17.77 -22.42
C VAL A 154 7.58 17.93 -21.09
N ARG A 155 8.32 17.97 -19.99
CA ARG A 155 7.80 18.23 -18.64
C ARG A 155 8.81 19.05 -17.84
N PHE A 156 8.39 19.69 -16.76
CA PHE A 156 9.35 20.30 -15.83
C PHE A 156 10.29 19.22 -15.27
N HIS A 157 11.59 19.54 -15.18
CA HIS A 157 12.61 18.62 -14.66
C HIS A 157 12.33 18.17 -13.22
N HIS A 158 11.69 19.02 -12.40
CA HIS A 158 11.28 18.68 -11.05
C HIS A 158 9.92 19.31 -10.66
N ARG A 159 9.16 18.60 -9.82
CA ARG A 159 7.81 19.01 -9.37
C ARG A 159 7.81 20.34 -8.60
N THR A 160 8.81 20.56 -7.74
CA THR A 160 8.90 21.77 -6.89
C THR A 160 9.14 23.05 -7.69
N VAL A 161 9.80 22.96 -8.84
CA VAL A 161 10.03 24.11 -9.75
C VAL A 161 8.69 24.59 -10.31
N ARG A 162 7.85 23.66 -10.75
CA ARG A 162 6.47 23.97 -11.18
C ARG A 162 5.67 24.63 -10.04
N GLU A 163 5.73 24.07 -8.83
CA GLU A 163 5.00 24.62 -7.67
C GLU A 163 5.46 26.05 -7.32
N TYR A 164 6.77 26.31 -7.31
CA TYR A 164 7.32 27.64 -7.06
C TYR A 164 6.95 28.65 -8.15
N LEU A 165 7.05 28.27 -9.43
CA LEU A 165 6.68 29.15 -10.55
C LEU A 165 5.19 29.48 -10.56
N THR A 166 4.33 28.53 -10.20
CA THR A 166 2.89 28.78 -10.02
C THR A 166 2.63 29.74 -8.84
N ALA A 167 3.41 29.65 -7.76
CA ALA A 167 3.34 30.62 -6.65
C ALA A 167 3.80 32.02 -7.09
N GLU A 168 4.88 32.14 -7.87
CA GLU A 168 5.30 33.42 -8.44
C GLU A 168 4.22 34.04 -9.34
N TRP A 169 3.59 33.23 -10.19
CA TRP A 169 2.49 33.67 -11.06
C TRP A 169 1.32 34.24 -10.24
N LEU A 170 0.87 33.51 -9.21
CA LEU A 170 -0.23 33.95 -8.34
C LEU A 170 0.12 35.22 -7.56
N HIS A 171 1.36 35.32 -7.06
CA HIS A 171 1.84 36.53 -6.39
C HIS A 171 1.87 37.74 -7.35
N GLY A 172 2.27 37.53 -8.61
CA GLY A 172 2.20 38.54 -9.66
C GLY A 172 0.78 39.06 -9.87
N LEU A 173 -0.21 38.15 -9.95
CA LEU A 173 -1.62 38.51 -10.05
C LEU A 173 -2.10 39.30 -8.82
N ILE A 174 -1.73 38.89 -7.60
CA ILE A 174 -2.10 39.62 -6.36
C ILE A 174 -1.57 41.07 -6.37
N ARG A 175 -0.35 41.30 -6.87
CA ARG A 175 0.25 42.64 -6.92
C ARG A 175 -0.38 43.55 -7.99
N GLY A 176 -0.98 42.99 -9.04
CA GLY A 176 -1.57 43.71 -10.18
C GLY A 176 -2.91 44.41 -9.92
N ALA A 177 -3.24 44.76 -8.66
CA ALA A 177 -4.54 45.32 -8.24
C ALA A 177 -5.77 44.41 -8.50
N ALA A 178 -5.53 43.10 -8.58
CA ALA A 178 -6.54 42.05 -8.69
C ALA A 178 -7.46 41.95 -7.46
N SER A 179 -8.69 41.45 -7.66
CA SER A 179 -9.53 40.99 -6.55
C SER A 179 -8.86 39.79 -5.87
N ARG A 180 -8.16 40.06 -4.76
CA ARG A 180 -7.45 39.09 -3.92
C ARG A 180 -8.34 37.90 -3.53
N VAL A 181 -9.62 38.15 -3.29
CA VAL A 181 -10.63 37.14 -2.93
C VAL A 181 -10.70 36.03 -3.98
N LYS A 182 -10.70 36.39 -5.28
CA LYS A 182 -10.77 35.41 -6.37
C LYS A 182 -9.56 34.48 -6.40
N ILE A 183 -8.38 35.00 -6.07
CA ILE A 183 -7.14 34.22 -5.99
C ILE A 183 -7.14 33.33 -4.74
N GLU A 184 -7.55 33.88 -3.58
CA GLU A 184 -7.64 33.10 -2.33
C GLU A 184 -8.64 31.95 -2.43
N ASN A 185 -9.74 32.11 -3.17
CA ASN A 185 -10.76 31.07 -3.44
C ASN A 185 -10.24 29.88 -4.27
N LEU A 186 -9.06 29.98 -4.90
CA LEU A 186 -8.39 28.83 -5.51
C LEU A 186 -7.86 27.85 -4.46
N PHE A 187 -7.53 28.37 -3.27
CA PHE A 187 -6.91 27.64 -2.16
C PHE A 187 -7.89 27.37 -1.03
N PHE A 188 -8.42 28.43 -0.42
CA PHE A 188 -9.28 28.39 0.76
C PHE A 188 -10.73 28.34 0.30
N ARG A 189 -11.42 27.26 0.61
CA ARG A 189 -12.80 27.03 0.18
C ARG A 189 -13.65 26.62 1.36
N THR A 190 -14.92 27.03 1.34
CA THR A 190 -15.91 26.52 2.27
C THR A 190 -16.57 25.29 1.64
N GLN A 191 -16.35 24.11 2.22
CA GLN A 191 -17.00 22.87 1.82
C GLN A 191 -17.76 22.29 3.01
N TYR A 192 -19.07 22.11 2.85
CA TYR A 192 -19.97 21.61 3.90
C TYR A 192 -19.90 22.40 5.22
N GLY A 193 -19.70 23.73 5.13
CA GLY A 193 -19.57 24.63 6.29
C GLY A 193 -18.18 24.64 6.95
N LEU A 194 -17.21 23.89 6.43
CA LEU A 194 -15.82 23.90 6.89
C LEU A 194 -14.94 24.67 5.91
N GLU A 195 -14.06 25.53 6.43
CA GLU A 195 -12.97 26.10 5.62
C GLU A 195 -11.88 25.03 5.43
N VAL A 196 -11.63 24.67 4.17
CA VAL A 196 -10.71 23.62 3.76
C VAL A 196 -9.75 24.14 2.68
N ILE A 197 -8.60 23.47 2.56
CA ILE A 197 -7.61 23.77 1.53
C ILE A 197 -7.79 22.82 0.36
N ASN A 198 -7.97 23.37 -0.84
CA ASN A 198 -8.03 22.61 -2.08
C ASN A 198 -6.77 21.75 -2.27
N PRO A 199 -6.89 20.41 -2.30
CA PRO A 199 -5.74 19.50 -2.41
C PRO A 199 -4.83 19.75 -3.61
N SER A 200 -5.39 20.19 -4.74
CA SER A 200 -4.62 20.46 -5.97
C SER A 200 -3.70 21.68 -5.86
N MET A 201 -4.06 22.63 -4.99
CA MET A 201 -3.31 23.88 -4.80
C MET A 201 -2.50 23.90 -3.49
N ARG A 202 -2.73 22.94 -2.58
CA ARG A 202 -1.99 22.80 -1.31
C ARG A 202 -0.46 22.85 -1.49
N PRO A 203 0.16 22.16 -2.48
CA PRO A 203 1.62 22.18 -2.64
C PRO A 203 2.22 23.54 -3.05
N VAL A 204 1.40 24.48 -3.53
CA VAL A 204 1.84 25.83 -3.94
C VAL A 204 1.88 26.78 -2.73
N LEU A 205 1.06 26.54 -1.71
CA LEU A 205 0.93 27.40 -0.53
C LEU A 205 2.23 27.60 0.27
N PRO A 206 3.09 26.57 0.50
CA PRO A 206 4.36 26.77 1.20
C PRO A 206 5.27 27.82 0.54
N TRP A 207 5.23 27.93 -0.80
CA TRP A 207 5.99 28.94 -1.54
C TRP A 207 5.29 30.29 -1.54
N LEU A 208 3.98 30.32 -1.74
CA LEU A 208 3.21 31.57 -1.80
C LEU A 208 3.17 32.27 -0.43
N ALA A 209 3.18 31.53 0.67
CA ALA A 209 3.26 32.08 2.02
C ALA A 209 4.56 32.84 2.29
N LEU A 210 5.66 32.55 1.56
CA LEU A 210 6.90 33.32 1.62
C LEU A 210 6.82 34.65 0.86
N LEU A 211 5.89 34.75 -0.11
CA LEU A 211 5.76 35.91 -1.00
C LEU A 211 4.65 36.89 -0.54
N ASP A 212 3.60 36.40 0.14
CA ASP A 212 2.48 37.23 0.63
C ASP A 212 2.14 36.98 2.11
N GLU A 213 2.18 38.05 2.90
CA GLU A 213 1.98 37.99 4.36
C GLU A 213 0.55 37.60 4.77
N ARG A 214 -0.50 38.06 4.08
CA ARG A 214 -1.87 37.70 4.54
C ARG A 214 -2.26 36.28 4.16
N ILE A 215 -1.71 35.72 3.07
CA ILE A 215 -1.83 34.28 2.78
C ILE A 215 -1.09 33.48 3.86
N CYS A 216 0.10 33.92 4.27
CA CYS A 216 0.82 33.30 5.38
C CYS A 216 0.00 33.28 6.67
N ASN A 217 -0.61 34.42 7.05
CA ASN A 217 -1.43 34.51 8.26
C ASN A 217 -2.70 33.65 8.18
N ARG A 218 -3.38 33.60 7.03
CA ARG A 218 -4.57 32.74 6.85
C ARG A 218 -4.19 31.26 6.87
N LEU A 219 -3.07 30.88 6.26
CA LEU A 219 -2.56 29.52 6.28
C LEU A 219 -2.18 29.06 7.70
N GLU A 220 -1.61 29.95 8.50
CA GLU A 220 -1.29 29.71 9.92
C GLU A 220 -2.53 29.35 10.74
N GLU A 221 -3.69 29.96 10.46
CA GLU A 221 -4.95 29.66 11.15
C GLU A 221 -5.61 28.38 10.63
N VAL A 222 -5.62 28.17 9.30
CA VAL A 222 -6.40 27.09 8.68
C VAL A 222 -5.66 25.75 8.70
N ALA A 223 -4.36 25.73 8.40
CA ALA A 223 -3.57 24.49 8.26
C ALA A 223 -2.07 24.75 8.52
N PRO A 224 -1.66 24.93 9.79
CA PRO A 224 -0.26 25.18 10.16
C PRO A 224 0.68 24.04 9.74
N GLU A 225 0.17 22.82 9.54
CA GLU A 225 0.99 21.68 9.10
C GLU A 225 1.53 21.82 7.67
N VAL A 226 0.91 22.64 6.81
CA VAL A 226 1.36 22.88 5.42
C VAL A 226 2.76 23.50 5.36
N PHE A 227 3.17 24.25 6.38
CA PHE A 227 4.53 24.81 6.47
C PHE A 227 5.63 23.74 6.58
N PHE A 228 5.25 22.49 6.88
CA PHE A 228 6.15 21.34 6.98
C PHE A 228 6.00 20.37 5.81
N GLU A 229 5.35 20.77 4.71
CA GLU A 229 5.15 19.94 3.50
C GLU A 229 6.01 20.38 2.30
N GLY A 230 6.73 21.51 2.39
CA GLY A 230 7.49 22.05 1.26
C GLY A 230 8.03 23.47 1.49
N GLY A 231 8.29 24.22 0.41
CA GLY A 231 8.69 25.63 0.49
C GLY A 231 10.12 25.87 1.00
N ASP A 232 10.33 26.96 1.73
CA ASP A 232 11.56 27.29 2.49
C ASP A 232 11.19 27.95 3.84
N PRO A 233 10.68 27.16 4.81
CA PRO A 233 10.12 27.70 6.05
C PRO A 233 11.14 28.46 6.91
N GLY A 234 12.45 28.20 6.74
CA GLY A 234 13.51 28.92 7.44
C GLY A 234 13.56 30.42 7.10
N GLN A 235 12.96 30.85 5.99
CA GLN A 235 12.87 32.27 5.61
C GLN A 235 11.71 33.00 6.30
N LEU A 236 10.84 32.30 7.04
CA LEU A 236 9.73 32.93 7.76
C LEU A 236 10.23 33.73 8.98
N PRO A 237 9.57 34.87 9.30
CA PRO A 237 9.85 35.62 10.52
C PRO A 237 9.74 34.72 11.76
N LEU A 238 10.60 34.96 12.75
CA LEU A 238 10.61 34.19 14.00
C LEU A 238 9.24 34.18 14.68
N SER A 239 8.55 35.32 14.73
CA SER A 239 7.21 35.42 15.32
C SER A 239 6.21 34.47 14.68
N THR A 240 6.23 34.34 13.35
CA THR A 240 5.39 33.40 12.60
C THR A 240 5.79 31.96 12.86
N ARG A 241 7.10 31.62 12.81
CA ARG A 241 7.57 30.26 13.12
C ARG A 241 7.17 29.80 14.52
N ARG A 242 7.23 30.69 15.52
CA ARG A 242 6.78 30.38 16.89
C ARG A 242 5.30 30.03 16.96
N ARG A 243 4.44 30.80 16.29
CA ARG A 243 2.99 30.53 16.27
C ARG A 243 2.65 29.26 15.49
N VAL A 244 3.25 29.07 14.32
CA VAL A 244 3.08 27.85 13.50
C VAL A 244 3.46 26.61 14.30
N LEU A 245 4.60 26.61 14.98
CA LEU A 245 5.03 25.46 15.79
C LEU A 245 4.05 25.14 16.92
N ARG A 246 3.56 26.16 17.65
CA ARG A 246 2.60 25.95 18.74
C ARG A 246 1.27 25.39 18.22
N LYS A 247 0.69 26.01 17.19
CA LYS A 247 -0.56 25.54 16.58
C LYS A 247 -0.42 24.15 15.96
N ALA A 248 0.71 23.84 15.33
CA ALA A 248 0.99 22.51 14.83
C ALA A 248 1.01 21.47 15.95
N CYS A 249 1.68 21.75 17.08
CA CYS A 249 1.64 20.86 18.25
C CYS A 249 0.23 20.74 18.85
N GLU A 250 -0.53 21.83 18.91
CA GLU A 250 -1.93 21.82 19.35
C GLU A 250 -2.80 20.94 18.45
N HIS A 251 -2.63 21.03 17.13
CA HIS A 251 -3.31 20.18 16.15
C HIS A 251 -2.89 18.71 16.30
N LEU A 252 -1.59 18.42 16.39
CA LEU A 252 -1.06 17.07 16.60
C LEU A 252 -1.51 16.46 17.94
N ALA A 253 -1.78 17.29 18.96
CA ALA A 253 -2.30 16.84 20.24
C ALA A 253 -3.77 16.40 20.16
N GLN A 254 -4.50 16.83 19.12
CA GLN A 254 -5.87 16.38 18.91
C GLN A 254 -5.89 14.90 18.51
N PRO A 255 -6.79 14.09 19.09
CA PRO A 255 -6.89 12.69 18.70
C PRO A 255 -7.18 12.57 17.20
N ALA A 256 -6.53 11.59 16.54
CA ALA A 256 -6.55 11.33 15.09
C ALA A 256 -5.61 12.15 14.18
N HIS A 257 -4.98 13.23 14.69
CA HIS A 257 -4.09 14.09 13.89
C HIS A 257 -2.62 13.65 13.89
N CYS A 258 -2.30 12.48 14.46
CA CYS A 258 -0.93 12.00 14.71
C CYS A 258 -0.04 11.77 13.45
N TRP A 259 -0.55 11.90 12.22
CA TRP A 259 0.10 11.35 11.01
C TRP A 259 0.34 12.34 9.87
N THR A 260 0.07 13.63 10.04
CA THR A 260 0.13 14.61 8.92
C THR A 260 1.51 15.17 8.62
N MET A 261 2.53 14.98 9.47
CA MET A 261 3.87 15.54 9.26
C MET A 261 4.86 14.50 8.73
N THR A 262 4.84 14.28 7.42
CA THR A 262 5.62 13.21 6.77
C THR A 262 6.84 13.71 5.98
N ASP A 263 6.96 15.01 5.67
CA ASP A 263 8.15 15.52 4.98
C ASP A 263 9.28 15.89 5.96
N TYR A 264 10.20 14.93 6.10
CA TYR A 264 11.39 15.04 6.94
C TYR A 264 12.28 16.24 6.59
N SER A 265 12.28 16.70 5.34
CA SER A 265 13.16 17.76 4.87
C SER A 265 12.71 19.16 5.32
N ALA A 266 11.40 19.40 5.38
CA ALA A 266 10.86 20.69 5.76
C ALA A 266 11.03 20.96 7.27
N VAL A 267 10.96 19.90 8.09
CA VAL A 267 11.22 19.97 9.53
C VAL A 267 12.65 20.42 9.83
N GLN A 268 13.65 19.90 9.08
CA GLN A 268 15.03 20.33 9.18
C GLN A 268 15.19 21.82 8.88
N ARG A 269 14.57 22.30 7.79
CA ARG A 269 14.66 23.71 7.36
C ARG A 269 13.92 24.69 8.29
N PHE A 270 12.86 24.22 8.96
CA PHE A 270 12.09 25.02 9.91
C PHE A 270 12.85 25.18 11.25
N ALA A 271 13.52 24.13 11.69
CA ALA A 271 14.20 24.08 12.98
C ALA A 271 15.48 24.93 12.97
N HIS A 272 15.61 25.81 13.97
CA HIS A 272 16.75 26.73 14.09
C HIS A 272 16.95 27.12 15.57
N HIS A 273 18.16 27.54 15.94
CA HIS A 273 18.55 27.79 17.34
C HIS A 273 17.69 28.85 18.06
N ASP A 274 16.99 29.71 17.31
CA ASP A 274 16.16 30.80 17.84
C ASP A 274 14.80 30.30 18.39
N LEU A 275 14.44 29.05 18.10
CA LEU A 275 13.26 28.37 18.63
C LEU A 275 13.55 27.58 19.92
N THR A 276 14.77 27.64 20.46
CA THR A 276 15.19 26.85 21.64
C THR A 276 14.18 26.92 22.79
N GLN A 277 13.78 28.13 23.20
CA GLN A 277 12.88 28.30 24.34
C GLN A 277 11.50 27.66 24.07
N ASP A 278 10.93 27.90 22.88
CA ASP A 278 9.61 27.35 22.54
C ASP A 278 9.65 25.82 22.42
N ILE A 279 10.73 25.24 21.89
CA ILE A 279 10.91 23.78 21.82
C ILE A 279 10.98 23.17 23.24
N ASN A 280 11.73 23.78 24.16
CA ASN A 280 11.83 23.30 25.55
C ASN A 280 10.49 23.36 26.29
N GLU A 281 9.75 24.45 26.12
CA GLU A 281 8.41 24.60 26.68
C GLU A 281 7.46 23.53 26.13
N LEU A 282 7.47 23.28 24.82
CA LEU A 282 6.60 22.30 24.16
C LEU A 282 6.99 20.85 24.50
N LEU A 283 8.29 20.52 24.56
CA LEU A 283 8.77 19.21 25.03
C LEU A 283 8.34 18.92 26.47
N THR A 284 8.27 19.97 27.30
CA THR A 284 7.78 19.84 28.69
C THR A 284 6.27 19.67 28.73
N LEU A 285 5.53 20.49 27.98
CA LEU A 285 4.06 20.47 27.93
C LEU A 285 3.52 19.14 27.39
N TYR A 286 4.11 18.63 26.31
CA TYR A 286 3.68 17.41 25.61
C TYR A 286 4.54 16.18 25.94
N ARG A 287 5.16 16.15 27.12
CA ARG A 287 6.05 15.05 27.54
C ARG A 287 5.41 13.66 27.45
N SER A 288 4.10 13.57 27.67
CA SER A 288 3.33 12.31 27.60
C SER A 288 2.83 11.95 26.20
N ASN A 289 2.94 12.86 25.22
CA ASN A 289 2.53 12.60 23.85
C ASN A 289 3.76 12.21 23.02
N ASP A 290 3.90 10.92 22.75
CA ASP A 290 5.07 10.35 22.08
C ASP A 290 5.28 10.89 20.66
N ASP A 291 4.21 11.18 19.92
CA ASP A 291 4.27 11.68 18.54
C ASP A 291 4.82 13.11 18.50
N ILE A 292 4.35 13.98 19.39
CA ILE A 292 4.84 15.37 19.50
C ILE A 292 6.26 15.38 20.04
N ALA A 293 6.56 14.57 21.07
CA ALA A 293 7.91 14.45 21.59
C ALA A 293 8.90 13.93 20.53
N TRP A 294 8.47 12.99 19.68
CA TRP A 294 9.25 12.52 18.55
C TRP A 294 9.50 13.63 17.52
N PHE A 295 8.45 14.36 17.14
CA PHE A 295 8.52 15.48 16.20
C PHE A 295 9.48 16.57 16.70
N LEU A 296 9.36 16.99 17.96
CA LEU A 296 10.21 18.02 18.56
C LEU A 296 11.65 17.54 18.77
N SER A 297 11.86 16.30 19.23
CA SER A 297 13.23 15.73 19.37
C SER A 297 13.93 15.67 18.01
N ARG A 298 13.17 15.42 16.94
CA ARG A 298 13.68 15.45 15.58
C ARG A 298 14.02 16.85 15.11
N MET A 299 13.23 17.87 15.46
CA MET A 299 13.59 19.27 15.22
C MET A 299 14.89 19.65 15.92
N VAL A 300 15.11 19.18 17.15
CA VAL A 300 16.37 19.43 17.88
C VAL A 300 17.55 18.81 17.15
N TRP A 301 17.43 17.55 16.76
CA TRP A 301 18.46 16.83 16.00
C TRP A 301 18.79 17.52 14.68
N GLN A 302 17.77 17.73 13.84
CA GLN A 302 17.94 18.19 12.46
C GLN A 302 18.23 19.70 12.36
N GLY A 303 17.70 20.50 13.28
CA GLY A 303 17.96 21.95 13.36
C GLY A 303 19.17 22.33 14.20
N GLU A 304 19.95 21.36 14.67
CA GLU A 304 21.13 21.54 15.54
C GLU A 304 20.85 22.46 16.75
N VAL A 305 19.68 22.30 17.39
CA VAL A 305 19.22 23.19 18.46
C VAL A 305 19.86 22.80 19.80
N ILE A 306 21.16 23.09 19.95
CA ILE A 306 21.98 22.70 21.13
C ILE A 306 21.32 23.14 22.44
N GLY A 307 20.67 24.31 22.47
CA GLY A 307 20.02 24.82 23.68
C GLY A 307 18.84 23.98 24.20
N ALA A 308 18.28 23.08 23.38
CA ALA A 308 17.20 22.16 23.74
C ALA A 308 17.69 20.71 23.97
N LEU A 309 19.02 20.51 23.94
CA LEU A 309 19.62 19.19 24.08
C LEU A 309 19.42 18.61 25.49
N ALA A 310 19.45 19.45 26.53
CA ALA A 310 19.31 18.99 27.92
C ALA A 310 17.93 18.33 28.16
N GLU A 311 16.87 18.95 27.65
CA GLU A 311 15.50 18.43 27.66
C GLU A 311 15.37 17.19 26.78
N THR A 312 15.92 17.22 25.55
CA THR A 312 15.89 16.08 24.61
C THR A 312 16.61 14.85 25.17
N LYS A 313 17.73 15.06 25.88
CA LYS A 313 18.47 13.99 26.58
C LYS A 313 17.58 13.25 27.58
N GLN A 314 16.64 13.91 28.25
CA GLN A 314 15.71 13.22 29.17
C GLN A 314 14.85 12.17 28.45
N PHE A 315 14.47 12.42 27.19
CA PHE A 315 13.77 11.45 26.35
C PHE A 315 14.70 10.31 25.91
N ALA A 316 15.96 10.61 25.53
CA ALA A 316 16.95 9.57 25.21
C ALA A 316 17.21 8.60 26.40
N LEU A 317 17.15 9.13 27.63
CA LEU A 317 17.34 8.38 28.87
C LEU A 317 16.11 7.54 29.25
N ASN A 318 14.90 8.11 29.14
CA ASN A 318 13.71 7.56 29.83
C ASN A 318 12.53 7.16 28.92
N ALA A 319 12.48 7.62 27.66
CA ALA A 319 11.33 7.36 26.79
C ALA A 319 11.13 5.86 26.53
N GLN A 320 9.87 5.43 26.52
CA GLN A 320 9.49 4.03 26.25
C GLN A 320 9.14 3.82 24.78
N HIS A 321 8.58 4.85 24.12
CA HIS A 321 8.24 4.80 22.71
C HIS A 321 9.47 4.74 21.82
N VAL A 322 9.46 3.80 20.86
CA VAL A 322 10.65 3.42 20.08
C VAL A 322 11.15 4.61 19.26
N HIS A 323 10.27 5.24 18.49
CA HIS A 323 10.66 6.31 17.57
C HIS A 323 11.11 7.58 18.32
N THR A 324 10.40 7.97 19.39
CA THR A 324 10.72 9.14 20.21
C THR A 324 12.11 9.03 20.81
N ARG A 325 12.40 7.87 21.44
CA ARG A 325 13.72 7.62 22.01
C ARG A 325 14.80 7.56 20.95
N LEU A 326 14.53 6.95 19.80
CA LEU A 326 15.47 6.87 18.68
C LEU A 326 15.86 8.26 18.16
N ALA A 327 14.89 9.15 17.94
CA ALA A 327 15.13 10.52 17.51
C ALA A 327 15.96 11.31 18.54
N ALA A 328 15.65 11.15 19.84
CA ALA A 328 16.42 11.78 20.91
C ALA A 328 17.85 11.22 21.03
N ILE A 329 18.05 9.91 20.82
CA ILE A 329 19.38 9.28 20.78
C ILE A 329 20.23 9.88 19.66
N ARG A 330 19.67 10.01 18.45
CA ARG A 330 20.36 10.62 17.31
C ARG A 330 20.74 12.08 17.59
N ALA A 331 19.83 12.85 18.19
CA ALA A 331 20.12 14.21 18.63
C ALA A 331 21.33 14.28 19.57
N VAL A 332 21.42 13.35 20.53
CA VAL A 332 22.54 13.28 21.50
C VAL A 332 23.84 12.82 20.86
N ILE A 333 23.81 11.89 19.91
CA ILE A 333 25.03 11.42 19.22
C ILE A 333 25.66 12.56 18.41
N ASP A 334 24.85 13.33 17.68
CA ASP A 334 25.37 14.35 16.77
C ASP A 334 25.69 15.68 17.46
N LEU A 335 24.90 16.09 18.47
CA LEU A 335 25.01 17.41 19.11
C LEU A 335 25.58 17.36 20.53
N GLY A 336 25.60 16.19 21.15
CA GLY A 336 25.96 16.03 22.55
C GLY A 336 27.46 15.89 22.81
N THR A 337 27.82 16.00 24.09
CA THR A 337 29.17 15.71 24.54
C THR A 337 29.40 14.20 24.63
N THR A 338 30.67 13.78 24.66
CA THR A 338 31.03 12.37 24.92
C THR A 338 30.45 11.85 26.24
N GLN A 339 30.27 12.73 27.23
CA GLN A 339 29.61 12.39 28.49
C GLN A 339 28.12 12.12 28.30
N ASP A 340 27.41 12.92 27.49
CA ASP A 340 25.98 12.71 27.21
C ASP A 340 25.72 11.37 26.51
N ILE A 341 26.55 11.01 25.53
CA ILE A 341 26.51 9.71 24.86
C ILE A 341 26.75 8.58 25.86
N THR A 342 27.72 8.75 26.76
CA THR A 342 28.03 7.76 27.83
C THR A 342 26.85 7.61 28.80
N ASP A 343 26.20 8.70 29.19
CA ASP A 343 25.03 8.65 30.06
C ASP A 343 23.86 7.89 29.41
N VAL A 344 23.62 8.09 28.11
CA VAL A 344 22.61 7.34 27.34
C VAL A 344 22.98 5.85 27.24
N ARG A 345 24.26 5.52 27.00
CA ARG A 345 24.77 4.14 27.01
C ARG A 345 24.54 3.44 28.34
N VAL A 346 24.79 4.14 29.45
CA VAL A 346 24.54 3.62 30.80
C VAL A 346 23.04 3.47 31.04
N ALA A 347 22.24 4.48 30.68
CA ALA A 347 20.79 4.47 30.88
C ALA A 347 20.06 3.37 30.09
N LEU A 348 20.51 3.04 28.88
CA LEU A 348 19.99 1.89 28.12
C LEU A 348 20.18 0.56 28.88
N LEU A 349 21.21 0.48 29.72
CA LEU A 349 21.51 -0.66 30.58
C LEU A 349 21.00 -0.47 32.03
N THR A 350 20.21 0.55 32.31
CA THR A 350 19.56 0.73 33.62
C THR A 350 18.24 -0.06 33.66
N GLY A 351 17.89 -0.62 34.83
CA GLY A 351 16.69 -1.44 35.02
C GLY A 351 16.82 -2.89 34.53
N GLU A 352 15.71 -3.64 34.53
CA GLU A 352 15.65 -5.08 34.21
C GLU A 352 15.04 -5.41 32.82
N SER A 353 14.52 -4.40 32.12
CA SER A 353 13.88 -4.58 30.81
C SER A 353 14.88 -4.97 29.72
N LYS A 354 14.41 -5.64 28.66
CA LYS A 354 15.23 -5.94 27.48
C LYS A 354 15.46 -4.67 26.66
N VAL A 355 16.63 -4.54 26.07
CA VAL A 355 17.03 -3.39 25.25
C VAL A 355 16.47 -3.56 23.84
N ASN A 356 15.81 -2.53 23.30
CA ASN A 356 15.36 -2.53 21.92
C ASN A 356 16.55 -2.59 20.95
N ARG A 357 16.44 -3.40 19.89
CA ARG A 357 17.51 -3.63 18.92
C ARG A 357 17.82 -2.38 18.08
N GLU A 358 16.82 -1.56 17.76
CA GLU A 358 16.98 -0.32 17.00
C GLU A 358 17.77 0.73 17.79
N TRP A 359 17.42 0.93 19.07
CA TRP A 359 18.18 1.84 19.94
C TRP A 359 19.64 1.40 20.08
N LEU A 360 19.87 0.10 20.20
CA LEU A 360 21.21 -0.46 20.30
C LEU A 360 22.00 -0.25 18.99
N ALA A 361 21.35 -0.46 17.83
CA ALA A 361 21.97 -0.29 16.52
C ALA A 361 22.47 1.14 16.29
N GLU A 362 21.66 2.17 16.63
CA GLU A 362 22.07 3.57 16.50
C GLU A 362 23.26 3.92 17.39
N MET A 363 23.34 3.36 18.60
CA MET A 363 24.46 3.63 19.52
C MET A 363 25.80 3.03 19.08
N LEU A 364 25.80 2.17 18.05
CA LEU A 364 27.01 1.64 17.42
C LEU A 364 27.61 2.61 16.39
N ASP A 365 26.80 3.53 15.85
CA ASP A 365 27.31 4.55 14.92
C ASP A 365 28.22 5.53 15.68
N GLY A 366 29.43 5.75 15.14
CA GLY A 366 30.43 6.61 15.78
C GLY A 366 31.00 6.06 17.10
N LEU A 367 30.86 4.76 17.38
CA LEU A 367 31.40 4.14 18.59
C LEU A 367 32.94 4.24 18.62
N VAL A 368 33.45 4.98 19.60
CA VAL A 368 34.89 5.06 19.88
C VAL A 368 35.34 3.76 20.55
N LEU A 369 36.31 3.09 19.94
CA LEU A 369 36.88 1.83 20.44
C LEU A 369 37.92 2.09 21.54
N ASP A 370 37.46 2.56 22.69
CA ASP A 370 38.27 2.82 23.88
C ASP A 370 38.43 1.58 24.81
N SER A 371 38.75 1.75 26.10
CA SER A 371 38.80 0.61 27.03
C SER A 371 37.42 0.14 27.52
N HIS A 372 36.35 0.87 27.24
CA HIS A 372 35.02 0.67 27.83
C HIS A 372 33.97 0.14 26.83
N TRP A 373 34.20 0.28 25.52
CA TRP A 373 33.21 -0.13 24.50
C TRP A 373 32.85 -1.61 24.54
N LEU A 374 33.83 -2.51 24.68
CA LEU A 374 33.61 -3.95 24.58
C LEU A 374 32.82 -4.52 25.77
N PRO A 375 33.17 -4.21 27.04
CA PRO A 375 32.35 -4.60 28.18
C PRO A 375 30.91 -4.10 28.07
N TRP A 376 30.73 -2.86 27.59
CA TRP A 376 29.40 -2.28 27.39
C TRP A 376 28.62 -3.03 26.29
N LEU A 377 29.23 -3.25 25.13
CA LEU A 377 28.61 -3.93 23.99
C LEU A 377 28.13 -5.34 24.37
N LEU A 378 28.97 -6.13 25.02
CA LEU A 378 28.61 -7.50 25.43
C LEU A 378 27.42 -7.52 26.40
N LYS A 379 27.41 -6.62 27.38
CA LYS A 379 26.29 -6.48 28.32
C LYS A 379 25.01 -6.03 27.63
N ALA A 380 25.13 -5.18 26.61
CA ALA A 380 24.00 -4.66 25.85
C ALA A 380 23.43 -5.71 24.87
N LEU A 381 24.29 -6.51 24.22
CA LEU A 381 23.89 -7.66 23.41
C LEU A 381 23.20 -8.76 24.23
N GLU A 382 23.69 -9.02 25.44
CA GLU A 382 23.03 -9.93 26.38
C GLU A 382 21.61 -9.46 26.73
N ARG A 383 21.42 -8.16 26.94
CA ARG A 383 20.11 -7.60 27.25
C ARG A 383 19.24 -7.30 26.03
N ALA A 384 19.75 -7.44 24.82
CA ALA A 384 19.01 -7.17 23.60
C ALA A 384 17.72 -8.01 23.52
N ALA A 385 16.66 -7.39 23.00
CA ALA A 385 15.41 -8.05 22.68
C ALA A 385 15.62 -9.13 21.61
N LYS A 386 14.73 -10.13 21.61
CA LYS A 386 14.75 -11.20 20.61
C LYS A 386 14.50 -10.62 19.21
N THR A 387 15.15 -11.18 18.20
CA THR A 387 14.84 -10.89 16.80
C THR A 387 13.37 -11.21 16.51
N LYS A 388 12.67 -10.32 15.80
CA LYS A 388 11.32 -10.63 15.32
C LYS A 388 11.44 -11.62 14.17
N ARG A 389 10.63 -12.67 14.17
CA ARG A 389 10.67 -13.70 13.12
C ARG A 389 10.15 -13.08 11.82
N TYR A 390 10.90 -13.20 10.72
CA TYR A 390 10.56 -12.69 9.38
C TYR A 390 10.52 -11.16 9.21
N SER A 391 11.16 -10.38 10.09
CA SER A 391 11.55 -9.01 9.71
C SER A 391 12.67 -9.11 8.67
N GLY A 392 12.71 -8.20 7.68
CA GLY A 392 13.86 -8.10 6.76
C GLY A 392 15.18 -7.88 7.49
N ARG A 393 16.30 -7.67 6.77
CA ARG A 393 17.65 -7.48 7.38
C ARG A 393 17.58 -6.54 8.59
N ASP A 394 17.90 -7.09 9.76
CA ASP A 394 17.86 -6.38 11.03
C ASP A 394 18.98 -5.31 11.09
N ALA A 395 18.61 -4.07 11.39
CA ALA A 395 19.53 -2.94 11.43
C ALA A 395 20.71 -3.17 12.38
N LEU A 396 20.48 -3.85 13.50
CA LEU A 396 21.54 -4.17 14.45
C LEU A 396 22.58 -5.13 13.84
N THR A 397 22.12 -6.18 13.16
CA THR A 397 23.03 -7.15 12.51
C THR A 397 23.89 -6.46 11.45
N VAL A 398 23.31 -5.57 10.65
CA VAL A 398 24.04 -4.79 9.64
C VAL A 398 25.12 -3.90 10.28
N LYS A 399 24.77 -3.16 11.34
CA LYS A 399 25.70 -2.28 12.04
C LYS A 399 26.82 -3.05 12.76
N LEU A 400 26.53 -4.22 13.33
CA LEU A 400 27.54 -5.10 13.92
C LEU A 400 28.50 -5.65 12.86
N SER A 401 28.01 -6.01 11.67
CA SER A 401 28.88 -6.43 10.56
C SER A 401 29.82 -5.31 10.11
N SER A 402 29.33 -4.07 10.03
CA SER A 402 30.17 -2.89 9.74
C SER A 402 31.20 -2.67 10.84
N LEU A 403 30.78 -2.71 12.11
CA LEU A 403 31.68 -2.56 13.26
C LEU A 403 32.79 -3.62 13.23
N VAL A 404 32.47 -4.87 12.92
CA VAL A 404 33.47 -5.94 12.77
C VAL A 404 34.39 -5.70 11.59
N ALA A 405 33.92 -5.07 10.50
CA ALA A 405 34.77 -4.71 9.36
C ALA A 405 35.75 -3.58 9.71
N ASP A 406 35.32 -2.61 10.53
CA ASP A 406 36.10 -1.41 10.88
C ASP A 406 36.99 -1.61 12.12
N CYS A 407 36.68 -2.62 12.96
CA CYS A 407 37.41 -2.89 14.21
C CYS A 407 38.90 -3.23 13.99
N PRO A 408 39.84 -2.71 14.80
CA PRO A 408 41.24 -3.09 14.75
C PRO A 408 41.45 -4.59 15.01
N LEU A 409 42.42 -5.19 14.33
CA LEU A 409 42.75 -6.62 14.50
C LEU A 409 43.15 -6.98 15.94
N THR A 410 43.63 -6.02 16.74
CA THR A 410 44.03 -6.21 18.14
C THR A 410 42.85 -6.48 19.07
N ASP A 411 41.66 -5.99 18.74
CA ASP A 411 40.50 -6.04 19.64
C ASP A 411 39.51 -7.16 19.27
N LEU A 412 39.58 -7.66 18.03
CA LEU A 412 38.81 -8.81 17.56
C LEU A 412 38.95 -10.06 18.46
N PRO A 413 40.14 -10.41 19.00
CA PRO A 413 40.28 -11.52 19.93
C PRO A 413 39.34 -11.45 21.14
N ALA A 414 39.30 -10.28 21.80
CA ALA A 414 38.46 -10.07 22.98
C ALA A 414 36.97 -10.07 22.62
N LEU A 415 36.61 -9.55 21.44
CA LEU A 415 35.24 -9.59 20.91
C LEU A 415 34.78 -11.03 20.64
N ILE A 416 35.61 -11.85 19.99
CA ILE A 416 35.30 -13.26 19.67
C ILE A 416 35.07 -14.05 20.97
N ALA A 417 35.96 -13.92 21.96
CA ALA A 417 35.80 -14.55 23.26
C ALA A 417 34.51 -14.09 23.98
N GLY A 418 34.22 -12.79 23.92
CA GLY A 418 33.01 -12.20 24.49
C GLY A 418 31.71 -12.72 23.87
N LEU A 419 31.66 -12.82 22.53
CA LEU A 419 30.52 -13.40 21.80
C LEU A 419 30.39 -14.91 22.06
N GLY A 420 31.52 -15.62 22.16
CA GLY A 420 31.57 -17.03 22.54
C GLY A 420 30.83 -17.31 23.85
N ASN A 421 31.09 -16.50 24.88
CA ASN A 421 30.40 -16.59 26.18
C ASN A 421 28.88 -16.40 26.09
N LEU A 422 28.38 -15.64 25.11
CA LEU A 422 26.94 -15.49 24.89
C LEU A 422 26.32 -16.75 24.27
N PHE A 423 27.06 -17.46 23.42
CA PHE A 423 26.59 -18.72 22.84
C PHE A 423 26.34 -19.82 23.89
N ASP A 424 27.02 -19.77 25.03
CA ASP A 424 26.88 -20.77 26.10
C ASP A 424 25.78 -20.43 27.12
N LYS A 425 25.08 -19.28 26.97
CA LYS A 425 24.02 -18.88 27.89
C LYS A 425 22.68 -19.61 27.64
N PRO A 426 21.99 -20.08 28.68
CA PRO A 426 20.68 -20.74 28.53
C PRO A 426 19.59 -19.76 28.04
N PRO A 427 18.54 -20.23 27.33
CA PRO A 427 18.27 -21.63 26.98
C PRO A 427 19.13 -22.09 25.79
N THR A 428 19.88 -23.16 25.99
CA THR A 428 20.71 -23.78 24.96
C THR A 428 19.94 -24.89 24.23
N THR A 429 20.36 -25.17 23.00
CA THR A 429 19.95 -26.35 22.24
C THR A 429 21.17 -27.13 21.82
N GLU A 430 21.04 -28.44 21.83
CA GLU A 430 22.01 -29.34 21.25
C GLU A 430 21.96 -29.20 19.72
N GLN A 431 23.10 -28.84 19.13
CA GLN A 431 23.32 -28.68 17.69
C GLN A 431 24.61 -29.45 17.38
N GLY A 432 24.47 -30.69 16.90
CA GLY A 432 25.61 -31.58 16.69
C GLY A 432 26.36 -31.89 17.99
N PHE A 433 27.68 -31.66 18.02
CA PHE A 433 28.55 -31.92 19.17
C PHE A 433 28.52 -30.81 20.23
N SER A 434 27.99 -29.63 19.89
CA SER A 434 27.96 -28.46 20.76
C SER A 434 26.57 -28.12 21.27
N THR A 435 26.53 -27.30 22.33
CA THR A 435 25.32 -26.60 22.71
C THR A 435 25.43 -25.13 22.30
N ILE A 436 24.38 -24.59 21.69
CA ILE A 436 24.31 -23.19 21.27
C ILE A 436 23.04 -22.56 21.83
N SER A 437 23.15 -21.35 22.35
CA SER A 437 22.03 -20.57 22.86
C SER A 437 20.99 -20.30 21.77
N LYS A 438 19.74 -20.72 22.01
CA LYS A 438 18.59 -20.37 21.16
C LYS A 438 18.39 -18.85 21.05
N ARG A 439 18.86 -18.09 22.05
CA ARG A 439 18.68 -16.63 22.11
C ARG A 439 19.74 -15.87 21.32
N TYR A 440 20.99 -16.34 21.32
CA TYR A 440 22.14 -15.60 20.79
C TYR A 440 22.71 -16.19 19.50
N ILE A 441 22.13 -17.27 18.96
CA ILE A 441 22.58 -17.90 17.72
C ILE A 441 22.67 -16.93 16.52
N TRP A 442 21.87 -15.87 16.50
CA TRP A 442 21.92 -14.84 15.44
C TRP A 442 23.26 -14.04 15.43
N LEU A 443 24.06 -14.07 16.50
CA LEU A 443 25.39 -13.46 16.55
C LEU A 443 26.48 -14.36 15.93
N ALA A 444 26.15 -15.61 15.54
CA ALA A 444 27.11 -16.56 15.00
C ALA A 444 27.76 -16.04 13.71
N GLU A 445 26.99 -15.41 12.82
CA GLU A 445 27.50 -14.81 11.59
C GLU A 445 28.51 -13.69 11.88
N ILE A 446 28.20 -12.80 12.83
CA ILE A 446 29.08 -11.70 13.25
C ILE A 446 30.40 -12.22 13.81
N ALA A 447 30.34 -13.26 14.66
CA ALA A 447 31.53 -13.93 15.18
C ALA A 447 32.33 -14.60 14.06
N GLY A 448 31.65 -15.21 13.08
CA GLY A 448 32.28 -15.82 11.90
C GLY A 448 32.99 -14.80 11.01
N LEU A 449 32.41 -13.61 10.80
CA LEU A 449 33.05 -12.51 10.07
C LEU A 449 34.31 -12.01 10.80
N ALA A 450 34.28 -11.92 12.13
CA ALA A 450 35.45 -11.54 12.92
C ALA A 450 36.59 -12.56 12.78
N VAL A 451 36.27 -13.85 12.86
CA VAL A 451 37.24 -14.94 12.64
C VAL A 451 37.77 -14.93 11.20
N LEU A 452 36.91 -14.67 10.21
CA LEU A 452 37.30 -14.56 8.80
C LEU A 452 38.35 -13.44 8.59
N ARG A 453 38.20 -12.28 9.24
CA ARG A 453 39.19 -11.19 9.16
C ARG A 453 40.53 -11.57 9.78
N LEU A 454 40.51 -12.21 10.96
CA LEU A 454 41.74 -12.73 11.57
C LEU A 454 42.41 -13.81 10.70
N LEU A 455 41.62 -14.64 10.02
CA LEU A 455 42.08 -15.66 9.10
C LEU A 455 42.75 -15.07 7.86
N GLN A 456 42.15 -14.04 7.26
CA GLN A 456 42.72 -13.30 6.13
C GLN A 456 44.04 -12.61 6.50
N ALA A 457 44.15 -12.11 7.74
CA ALA A 457 45.37 -11.50 8.27
C ALA A 457 46.40 -12.52 8.82
N ARG A 458 46.08 -13.82 8.84
CA ARG A 458 46.88 -14.88 9.48
C ARG A 458 47.29 -14.56 10.92
N HIS A 459 46.37 -14.00 11.69
CA HIS A 459 46.64 -13.62 13.07
C HIS A 459 46.72 -14.86 13.99
N PRO A 460 47.70 -14.98 14.91
CA PRO A 460 47.87 -16.18 15.75
C PRO A 460 46.65 -16.60 16.58
N PHE A 461 45.80 -15.63 16.97
CA PHE A 461 44.58 -15.89 17.74
C PHE A 461 43.54 -16.78 17.04
N THR A 462 43.62 -16.96 15.71
CA THR A 462 42.73 -17.93 15.02
C THR A 462 42.94 -19.37 15.50
N LEU A 463 44.11 -19.66 16.07
CA LEU A 463 44.47 -20.97 16.63
C LEU A 463 44.05 -21.13 18.10
N ASP A 464 43.51 -20.07 18.71
CA ASP A 464 43.03 -20.06 20.09
C ASP A 464 41.67 -20.77 20.21
N GLU A 465 41.39 -21.33 21.40
CA GLU A 465 40.17 -22.09 21.68
C GLU A 465 38.89 -21.31 21.33
N ALA A 466 38.86 -19.99 21.58
CA ALA A 466 37.70 -19.16 21.30
C ALA A 466 37.37 -19.10 19.79
N SER A 467 38.38 -19.02 18.92
CA SER A 467 38.19 -19.00 17.46
C SER A 467 37.75 -20.37 16.94
N LEU A 468 38.33 -21.44 17.47
CA LEU A 468 37.97 -22.82 17.11
C LEU A 468 36.53 -23.15 17.52
N ALA A 469 36.09 -22.69 18.70
CA ALA A 469 34.73 -22.83 19.18
C ALA A 469 33.70 -22.20 18.23
N VAL A 470 33.97 -20.99 17.71
CA VAL A 470 33.10 -20.29 16.77
C VAL A 470 33.01 -21.04 15.44
N LEU A 471 34.14 -21.47 14.87
CA LEU A 471 34.18 -22.23 13.61
C LEU A 471 33.41 -23.54 13.73
N SER A 472 33.62 -24.27 14.83
CA SER A 472 32.93 -25.54 15.10
C SER A 472 31.42 -25.35 15.26
N LYS A 473 30.99 -24.36 16.04
CA LYS A 473 29.57 -24.02 16.23
C LYS A 473 28.90 -23.58 14.93
N LEU A 474 29.60 -22.81 14.08
CA LEU A 474 29.10 -22.37 12.78
C LEU A 474 28.92 -23.52 11.78
N ALA A 475 29.82 -24.50 11.77
CA ALA A 475 29.69 -25.68 10.91
C ALA A 475 28.47 -26.54 11.32
N GLN A 476 28.22 -26.63 12.62
CA GLN A 476 27.14 -27.44 13.20
C GLN A 476 25.77 -26.73 13.22
N ALA A 477 25.74 -25.39 13.19
CA ALA A 477 24.51 -24.61 13.21
C ALA A 477 23.77 -24.75 11.88
N HIS A 478 22.71 -25.58 11.87
CA HIS A 478 21.73 -25.57 10.77
C HIS A 478 20.83 -24.32 10.89
N VAL A 479 21.40 -23.15 10.58
CA VAL A 479 20.64 -21.91 10.51
C VAL A 479 19.76 -21.98 9.26
N TYR A 480 18.44 -21.91 9.46
CA TYR A 480 17.45 -21.89 8.40
C TYR A 480 17.69 -20.72 7.42
N ASP A 481 17.98 -21.08 6.17
CA ASP A 481 17.57 -20.38 4.93
C ASP A 481 17.85 -18.87 4.78
N GLU A 482 19.05 -18.40 5.14
CA GLU A 482 19.54 -17.07 4.72
C GLU A 482 20.73 -17.20 3.76
N ARG A 483 20.61 -16.56 2.58
CA ARG A 483 21.58 -16.60 1.47
C ARG A 483 23.00 -16.18 1.89
N ASP A 484 23.10 -15.24 2.85
CA ASP A 484 24.36 -14.62 3.30
C ASP A 484 25.22 -15.58 4.16
N VAL A 485 24.61 -16.41 5.02
CA VAL A 485 25.31 -17.42 5.84
C VAL A 485 25.98 -18.48 4.98
N ARG A 486 25.39 -18.79 3.81
CA ARG A 486 25.96 -19.71 2.84
C ARG A 486 27.24 -19.16 2.21
N GLU A 487 27.26 -17.88 1.85
CA GLU A 487 28.47 -17.23 1.30
C GLU A 487 29.62 -17.18 2.31
N LEU A 488 29.32 -16.86 3.58
CA LEU A 488 30.32 -16.89 4.66
C LEU A 488 30.87 -18.32 4.86
N GLY A 489 29.98 -19.32 4.90
CA GLY A 489 30.36 -20.73 5.05
C GLY A 489 31.22 -21.24 3.89
N GLU A 490 30.96 -20.81 2.66
CA GLU A 490 31.77 -21.13 1.47
C GLU A 490 33.17 -20.48 1.56
N LYS A 491 33.28 -19.22 1.98
CA LYS A 491 34.57 -18.52 2.18
C LYS A 491 35.43 -19.17 3.27
N LEU A 492 34.83 -19.54 4.40
CA LEU A 492 35.54 -20.22 5.48
C LEU A 492 36.03 -21.61 5.06
N ARG A 493 35.21 -22.36 4.31
CA ARG A 493 35.55 -23.69 3.76
C ARG A 493 36.68 -23.64 2.73
N ASP A 494 36.85 -22.52 2.03
CA ASP A 494 37.98 -22.32 1.12
C ASP A 494 39.28 -21.92 1.86
N LEU A 495 39.19 -21.08 2.89
CA LEU A 495 40.38 -20.51 3.56
C LEU A 495 40.96 -21.39 4.69
N VAL A 496 40.14 -22.06 5.49
CA VAL A 496 40.61 -22.89 6.62
C VAL A 496 41.56 -24.01 6.16
N PRO A 497 41.22 -24.80 5.13
CA PRO A 497 42.13 -25.80 4.55
C PRO A 497 43.49 -25.26 4.10
N LYS A 498 43.57 -24.00 3.67
CA LYS A 498 44.82 -23.40 3.14
C LYS A 498 45.83 -23.08 4.25
N TRP A 499 45.46 -23.21 5.52
CA TRP A 499 46.35 -23.07 6.66
C TRP A 499 46.46 -24.41 7.42
N PRO A 500 47.51 -25.22 7.17
CA PRO A 500 47.63 -26.57 7.71
C PRO A 500 47.55 -26.67 9.23
N GLU A 501 48.18 -25.74 9.95
CA GLU A 501 48.15 -25.70 11.41
C GLU A 501 46.74 -25.45 11.97
N LEU A 502 45.95 -24.57 11.33
CA LEU A 502 44.57 -24.30 11.72
C LEU A 502 43.65 -25.48 11.39
N ASP A 503 43.79 -26.06 10.19
CA ASP A 503 43.07 -27.26 9.77
C ASP A 503 43.29 -28.41 10.77
N TYR A 504 44.54 -28.61 11.19
CA TYR A 504 44.92 -29.61 12.19
C TYR A 504 44.33 -29.32 13.58
N LYS A 505 44.48 -28.08 14.09
CA LYS A 505 43.98 -27.72 15.41
C LYS A 505 42.46 -27.77 15.50
N LEU A 506 41.75 -27.31 14.45
CA LEU A 506 40.29 -27.36 14.40
C LEU A 506 39.77 -28.81 14.38
N PHE A 507 40.44 -29.70 13.66
CA PHE A 507 40.11 -31.13 13.69
C PHE A 507 40.19 -31.70 15.11
N TRP A 508 41.30 -31.49 15.82
CA TRP A 508 41.45 -32.00 17.20
C TRP A 508 40.51 -31.34 18.20
N TYR A 509 40.17 -30.06 17.99
CA TYR A 509 39.15 -29.38 18.77
C TYR A 509 37.78 -30.05 18.63
N ASP A 510 37.37 -30.36 17.38
CA ASP A 510 36.12 -31.08 17.11
C ASP A 510 36.12 -32.51 17.70
N VAL A 511 37.27 -33.20 17.71
CA VAL A 511 37.44 -34.52 18.37
C VAL A 511 37.16 -34.41 19.87
N GLU A 512 37.77 -33.45 20.55
CA GLU A 512 37.55 -33.25 21.98
C GLU A 512 36.10 -32.86 22.29
N LEU A 513 35.51 -32.00 21.45
CA LEU A 513 34.13 -31.58 21.59
C LEU A 513 33.15 -32.74 21.39
N ALA A 514 33.36 -33.57 20.37
CA ALA A 514 32.55 -34.75 20.10
C ALA A 514 32.57 -35.76 21.25
N ARG A 515 33.72 -35.92 21.94
CA ARG A 515 33.85 -36.78 23.13
C ARG A 515 33.08 -36.27 24.34
N LYS A 516 33.00 -34.95 24.50
CA LYS A 516 32.25 -34.27 25.58
C LYS A 516 30.76 -34.09 25.24
N GLY A 517 30.42 -34.13 23.95
CA GLY A 517 29.09 -33.86 23.40
C GLY A 517 28.06 -34.96 23.65
N PRO A 518 26.76 -34.64 23.48
CA PRO A 518 25.66 -35.58 23.73
C PRO A 518 25.57 -36.70 22.67
N VAL A 519 26.05 -36.46 21.45
CA VAL A 519 25.91 -37.37 20.29
C VAL A 519 26.65 -38.70 20.49
N HIS A 520 27.88 -38.66 21.01
CA HIS A 520 28.74 -39.83 21.19
C HIS A 520 28.93 -40.18 22.68
N ARG A 521 27.98 -39.78 23.54
CA ARG A 521 28.09 -39.95 24.99
C ARG A 521 28.11 -41.45 25.35
N GLY A 522 29.28 -41.94 25.77
CA GLY A 522 29.50 -43.34 26.16
C GLY A 522 30.23 -44.20 25.11
N GLU A 523 30.52 -43.64 23.93
CA GLU A 523 31.28 -44.31 22.87
C GLU A 523 32.66 -43.66 22.67
N PRO A 524 33.72 -44.44 22.40
CA PRO A 524 35.03 -43.88 22.12
C PRO A 524 35.06 -43.22 20.73
N VAL A 525 35.30 -41.91 20.68
CA VAL A 525 35.49 -41.16 19.42
C VAL A 525 36.93 -41.40 18.93
N ILE A 526 37.08 -42.40 18.06
CA ILE A 526 38.37 -42.92 17.55
C ILE A 526 38.43 -42.96 16.02
N HIS A 527 37.37 -42.55 15.32
CA HIS A 527 37.28 -42.54 13.87
C HIS A 527 36.83 -41.19 13.30
N VAL A 528 37.47 -40.74 12.22
CA VAL A 528 37.15 -39.45 11.55
C VAL A 528 35.69 -39.36 11.09
N TRP A 529 35.12 -40.45 10.57
CA TRP A 529 33.75 -40.45 10.04
C TRP A 529 32.70 -40.06 11.09
N GLN A 530 33.00 -40.27 12.38
CA GLN A 530 32.14 -39.87 13.50
C GLN A 530 31.95 -38.34 13.58
N LEU A 531 32.77 -37.55 12.87
CA LEU A 531 32.73 -36.09 12.83
C LEU A 531 32.15 -35.52 11.51
N LEU A 532 32.07 -36.31 10.44
CA LEU A 532 31.74 -35.81 9.09
C LEU A 532 30.26 -35.44 8.89
N GLY A 533 29.36 -35.96 9.72
CA GLY A 533 27.91 -35.74 9.60
C GLY A 533 27.46 -34.27 9.66
N PHE A 534 28.29 -33.38 10.23
CA PHE A 534 27.98 -31.96 10.40
C PHE A 534 28.79 -31.03 9.48
N ARG A 535 29.33 -31.55 8.37
CA ARG A 535 30.01 -30.77 7.30
C ARG A 535 31.06 -29.77 7.82
N PRO A 536 32.09 -30.22 8.55
CA PRO A 536 33.12 -29.36 9.14
C PRO A 536 33.86 -28.49 8.10
N PHE A 537 34.52 -27.42 8.58
CA PHE A 537 35.32 -26.52 7.74
C PHE A 537 36.74 -27.03 7.45
N TRP A 538 37.25 -28.01 8.22
CA TRP A 538 38.52 -28.67 7.95
C TRP A 538 38.39 -29.71 6.83
N SER A 539 39.50 -30.02 6.16
CA SER A 539 39.56 -30.87 4.96
C SER A 539 40.56 -32.01 5.04
N LEU A 540 41.22 -32.19 6.20
CA LEU A 540 42.31 -33.14 6.38
C LEU A 540 43.47 -32.86 5.41
N ASN A 541 44.11 -31.71 5.58
CA ASN A 541 45.13 -31.24 4.65
C ASN A 541 46.30 -32.23 4.47
N LYS A 542 46.69 -32.51 3.22
CA LYS A 542 47.84 -33.34 2.83
C LYS A 542 49.14 -33.04 3.60
N LEU A 543 49.38 -31.79 3.94
CA LEU A 543 50.61 -31.35 4.62
C LEU A 543 50.67 -31.81 6.09
N ASN A 544 49.54 -32.21 6.66
CA ASN A 544 49.44 -32.73 8.03
C ASN A 544 49.68 -34.25 8.11
N PHE A 545 49.93 -34.94 6.98
CA PHE A 545 50.11 -36.40 6.94
C PHE A 545 51.29 -36.88 7.80
N SER A 546 52.47 -36.28 7.65
CA SER A 546 53.66 -36.64 8.43
C SER A 546 53.46 -36.34 9.90
N LEU A 547 52.87 -35.19 10.22
CA LEU A 547 52.54 -34.79 11.60
C LEU A 547 51.56 -35.78 12.25
N ALA A 548 50.54 -36.23 11.52
CA ALA A 548 49.60 -37.23 12.01
C ALA A 548 50.31 -38.58 12.27
N CYS A 549 51.24 -38.98 11.41
CA CYS A 549 52.06 -40.18 11.62
C CYS A 549 52.96 -40.08 12.86
N ASP A 550 53.63 -38.94 13.07
CA ASP A 550 54.47 -38.70 14.25
C ASP A 550 53.66 -38.77 15.56
N GLN A 551 52.41 -38.31 15.53
CA GLN A 551 51.51 -38.27 16.69
C GLN A 551 50.95 -39.66 17.07
N ILE A 552 50.82 -40.58 16.11
CA ILE A 552 50.47 -41.98 16.38
C ILE A 552 51.50 -42.61 17.33
N ALA A 553 52.79 -42.32 17.12
CA ALA A 553 53.86 -42.75 18.00
C ALA A 553 53.96 -41.91 19.29
N GLY A 554 53.69 -40.60 19.19
CA GLY A 554 53.90 -39.62 20.27
C GLY A 554 52.83 -39.54 21.36
N PHE A 555 51.55 -39.80 21.08
CA PHE A 555 50.47 -39.68 22.09
C PHE A 555 50.56 -40.77 23.16
N THR A 556 50.08 -40.51 24.38
CA THR A 556 50.04 -41.49 25.48
C THR A 556 48.70 -42.20 25.61
N SER A 557 47.62 -41.57 25.13
CA SER A 557 46.25 -42.08 25.16
C SER A 557 45.97 -43.00 23.96
N GLY A 558 45.49 -44.22 24.23
CA GLY A 558 45.16 -45.19 23.17
C GLY A 558 44.09 -44.70 22.20
N HIS A 559 43.10 -43.93 22.70
CA HIS A 559 42.07 -43.35 21.84
C HIS A 559 42.60 -42.25 20.92
N ASP A 560 43.59 -41.47 21.36
CA ASP A 560 44.23 -40.43 20.53
C ASP A 560 45.13 -41.04 19.48
N ARG A 561 45.85 -42.12 19.80
CA ARG A 561 46.60 -42.90 18.81
C ARG A 561 45.69 -43.49 17.73
N LEU A 562 44.53 -44.02 18.11
CA LEU A 562 43.54 -44.56 17.17
C LEU A 562 42.89 -43.47 16.30
N MET A 563 42.56 -42.30 16.87
CA MET A 563 42.06 -41.16 16.09
C MET A 563 43.12 -40.61 15.13
N ALA A 564 44.38 -40.47 15.58
CA ALA A 564 45.49 -40.04 14.73
C ALA A 564 45.75 -41.02 13.58
N LEU A 565 45.64 -42.33 13.85
CA LEU A 565 45.69 -43.37 12.82
C LEU A 565 44.53 -43.26 11.81
N SER A 566 43.31 -43.02 12.31
CA SER A 566 42.15 -42.77 11.44
C SER A 566 42.32 -41.50 10.60
N MET A 567 42.87 -40.43 11.16
CA MET A 567 43.18 -39.18 10.47
C MET A 567 44.20 -39.40 9.35
N ALA A 568 45.35 -40.00 9.67
CA ALA A 568 46.42 -40.26 8.71
C ALA A 568 45.95 -41.19 7.58
N PHE A 569 45.11 -42.19 7.89
CA PHE A 569 44.52 -43.08 6.90
C PHE A 569 43.49 -42.38 5.98
N ASN A 570 42.67 -41.46 6.51
CA ASN A 570 41.76 -40.66 5.67
C ASN A 570 42.53 -39.70 4.75
N ILE A 571 43.61 -39.06 5.24
CA ILE A 571 44.50 -38.25 4.39
C ILE A 571 45.11 -39.10 3.27
N TYR A 572 45.57 -40.33 3.59
CA TYR A 572 46.10 -41.28 2.61
C TYR A 572 45.07 -41.68 1.53
N THR A 573 43.83 -41.94 1.91
CA THR A 573 42.79 -42.37 0.97
C THR A 573 42.23 -41.25 0.10
N GLN A 574 42.16 -40.01 0.60
CA GLN A 574 41.68 -38.84 -0.15
C GLN A 574 42.68 -38.30 -1.19
N HIS A 575 43.96 -38.71 -1.13
CA HIS A 575 45.04 -38.23 -2.00
C HIS A 575 45.69 -39.34 -2.83
N ASP A 576 44.86 -40.22 -3.42
CA ASP A 576 45.27 -41.25 -4.40
C ASP A 576 46.25 -42.32 -3.88
N ARG A 577 46.34 -42.52 -2.57
CA ARG A 577 47.07 -43.64 -1.93
C ARG A 577 48.55 -43.75 -2.34
N PRO A 578 49.41 -42.77 -2.02
CA PRO A 578 50.81 -42.82 -2.41
C PRO A 578 51.56 -43.97 -1.70
N PRO A 579 52.30 -44.84 -2.42
CA PRO A 579 52.99 -45.99 -1.81
C PRO A 579 53.96 -45.61 -0.68
N SER A 580 54.59 -44.44 -0.78
CA SER A 580 55.49 -43.89 0.25
C SER A 580 54.80 -43.59 1.57
N TRP A 581 53.51 -43.25 1.55
CA TRP A 581 52.71 -42.95 2.73
C TRP A 581 52.22 -44.22 3.43
N GLU A 582 51.96 -45.30 2.69
CA GLU A 582 51.67 -46.61 3.29
C GLU A 582 52.85 -47.11 4.12
N VAL A 583 54.08 -46.96 3.61
CA VAL A 583 55.30 -47.32 4.34
C VAL A 583 55.43 -46.50 5.64
N GLN A 584 55.17 -45.19 5.58
CA GLN A 584 55.21 -44.32 6.75
C GLN A 584 54.12 -44.66 7.79
N LEU A 585 52.90 -45.01 7.36
CA LEU A 585 51.84 -45.47 8.27
C LEU A 585 52.22 -46.76 8.99
N ARG A 586 52.79 -47.73 8.26
CA ARG A 586 53.27 -49.02 8.82
C ARG A 586 54.39 -48.80 9.85
N GLN A 587 55.32 -47.89 9.58
CA GLN A 587 56.38 -47.51 10.51
C GLN A 587 55.82 -46.81 11.77
N ALA A 588 54.80 -45.95 11.63
CA ALA A 588 54.22 -45.21 12.74
C ALA A 588 53.46 -46.09 13.75
N VAL A 589 52.92 -47.23 13.32
CA VAL A 589 52.15 -48.17 14.19
C VAL A 589 52.98 -49.31 14.76
N GLU A 590 54.22 -49.52 14.29
CA GLU A 590 55.06 -50.70 14.57
C GLU A 590 55.25 -51.00 16.07
N GLN A 591 55.16 -49.98 16.92
CA GLN A 591 55.35 -50.10 18.38
C GLN A 591 54.09 -50.55 19.15
N SER A 592 52.95 -50.81 18.48
CA SER A 592 51.70 -51.21 19.13
C SER A 592 50.93 -52.24 18.30
N ASP A 593 50.81 -53.46 18.83
CA ASP A 593 50.08 -54.55 18.19
C ASP A 593 48.61 -54.18 17.87
N GLU A 594 47.95 -53.43 18.76
CA GLU A 594 46.56 -52.94 18.58
C GLU A 594 46.42 -51.98 17.39
N LEU A 595 47.40 -51.09 17.18
CA LEU A 595 47.40 -50.14 16.05
C LEU A 595 47.76 -50.84 14.73
N CYS A 596 48.66 -51.82 14.77
CA CYS A 596 48.99 -52.68 13.63
C CYS A 596 47.76 -53.46 13.16
N GLU A 597 47.01 -54.08 14.08
CA GLU A 597 45.77 -54.80 13.76
C GLU A 597 44.70 -53.86 13.19
N LYS A 598 44.56 -52.64 13.73
CA LYS A 598 43.61 -51.64 13.22
C LYS A 598 44.01 -51.07 11.86
N LEU A 599 45.28 -50.84 11.60
CA LEU A 599 45.77 -50.40 10.28
C LEU A 599 45.56 -51.49 9.22
N GLU A 600 45.83 -52.75 9.56
CA GLU A 600 45.52 -53.88 8.68
C GLU A 600 44.01 -54.00 8.42
N ALA A 601 43.17 -53.76 9.43
CA ALA A 601 41.72 -53.68 9.23
C ALA A 601 41.26 -52.46 8.42
N PHE A 602 42.05 -51.40 8.28
CA PHE A 602 41.75 -50.27 7.39
C PHE A 602 42.24 -50.49 5.96
N LEU A 603 43.42 -51.11 5.79
CA LEU A 603 43.98 -51.46 4.48
C LEU A 603 43.24 -52.64 3.84
N ASN A 604 42.82 -53.60 4.67
CA ASN A 604 42.07 -54.80 4.31
C ASN A 604 40.77 -54.86 5.13
N PRO A 605 39.80 -53.95 4.90
CA PRO A 605 38.57 -53.93 5.65
C PRO A 605 37.85 -55.27 5.56
N PRO A 606 37.42 -55.87 6.69
CA PRO A 606 36.57 -57.06 6.64
C PRO A 606 35.33 -56.72 5.81
N LYS A 607 34.78 -57.69 5.06
CA LYS A 607 33.56 -57.48 4.26
C LYS A 607 32.51 -56.81 5.15
N ARG A 608 32.29 -55.51 4.92
CA ARG A 608 31.33 -54.69 5.65
C ARG A 608 29.99 -55.44 5.59
N GLN A 609 29.37 -55.74 6.73
CA GLN A 609 27.94 -55.99 6.73
C GLN A 609 27.32 -54.66 6.32
N VAL A 610 26.91 -54.57 5.06
CA VAL A 610 26.24 -53.40 4.52
C VAL A 610 24.99 -53.20 5.39
N GLU A 611 24.90 -52.06 6.08
CA GLU A 611 23.72 -51.77 6.90
C GLU A 611 22.49 -51.81 6.01
N GLU A 612 21.35 -52.29 6.52
CA GLU A 612 20.15 -52.50 5.71
C GLU A 612 19.72 -51.24 4.93
N TRP A 613 20.04 -50.04 5.42
CA TRP A 613 19.73 -48.79 4.72
C TRP A 613 20.69 -48.48 3.57
N GLU A 614 21.99 -48.85 3.63
CA GLU A 614 22.93 -48.73 2.51
C GLU A 614 22.65 -49.82 1.46
N ILE A 615 22.29 -51.04 1.89
CA ILE A 615 21.76 -52.08 0.99
C ILE A 615 20.49 -51.54 0.34
N ARG A 616 19.56 -50.98 1.10
CA ARG A 616 18.32 -50.41 0.54
C ARG A 616 18.59 -49.21 -0.34
N GLN A 617 19.54 -48.33 -0.03
CA GLN A 617 19.82 -47.15 -0.86
C GLN A 617 20.56 -47.56 -2.13
N ALA A 618 21.57 -48.43 -2.05
CA ALA A 618 22.22 -48.99 -3.23
C ALA A 618 21.26 -49.89 -4.03
N GLN A 619 20.34 -50.63 -3.38
CA GLN A 619 19.25 -51.34 -4.03
C GLN A 619 18.24 -50.37 -4.63
N TRP A 620 17.96 -49.23 -4.01
CA TRP A 620 17.05 -48.22 -4.57
C TRP A 620 17.70 -47.48 -5.72
N GLU A 621 18.99 -47.19 -5.67
CA GLU A 621 19.77 -46.59 -6.75
C GLU A 621 19.98 -47.59 -7.89
N ALA A 622 20.29 -48.86 -7.58
CA ALA A 622 20.40 -49.92 -8.57
C ALA A 622 19.03 -50.29 -9.15
N GLN A 623 17.96 -50.37 -8.34
CA GLN A 623 16.59 -50.53 -8.82
C GLN A 623 16.13 -49.29 -9.57
N ALA A 624 16.54 -48.08 -9.20
CA ALA A 624 16.22 -46.87 -9.96
C ALA A 624 16.95 -46.89 -11.30
N ALA A 625 18.25 -47.19 -11.33
CA ALA A 625 19.03 -47.31 -12.55
C ALA A 625 18.54 -48.46 -13.44
N GLN A 626 18.22 -49.61 -12.86
CA GLN A 626 17.64 -50.77 -13.55
C GLN A 626 16.23 -50.45 -14.04
N ARG A 627 15.35 -49.83 -13.24
CA ARG A 627 14.06 -49.30 -13.70
C ARG A 627 14.26 -48.29 -14.83
N THR A 628 15.32 -47.47 -14.81
CA THR A 628 15.60 -46.50 -15.86
C THR A 628 15.98 -47.19 -17.17
N LEU A 629 16.85 -48.22 -17.10
CA LEU A 629 17.23 -49.07 -18.23
C LEU A 629 16.05 -49.90 -18.75
N GLU A 630 15.31 -50.58 -17.87
CA GLU A 630 14.10 -51.34 -18.20
C GLU A 630 13.01 -50.44 -18.77
N ASN A 631 12.84 -49.21 -18.25
CA ASN A 631 11.92 -48.24 -18.82
C ASN A 631 12.40 -47.76 -20.20
N ALA A 632 13.70 -47.62 -20.43
CA ALA A 632 14.25 -47.27 -21.74
C ALA A 632 14.11 -48.41 -22.76
N GLU A 633 14.32 -49.66 -22.35
CA GLU A 633 14.10 -50.85 -23.17
C GLU A 633 12.61 -51.08 -23.44
N ASN A 634 11.75 -50.93 -22.44
CA ASN A 634 10.30 -50.96 -22.59
C ASN A 634 9.82 -49.84 -23.53
N ARG A 635 10.32 -48.60 -23.39
CA ARG A 635 10.01 -47.52 -24.33
C ARG A 635 10.42 -47.89 -25.76
N ARG A 636 11.60 -48.48 -25.94
CA ARG A 636 12.06 -48.95 -27.26
C ARG A 636 11.18 -50.08 -27.82
N SER A 637 10.78 -51.05 -26.99
CA SER A 637 9.93 -52.17 -27.42
C SER A 637 8.51 -51.71 -27.78
N TRP A 638 7.92 -50.80 -27.00
CA TRP A 638 6.65 -50.16 -27.33
C TRP A 638 6.73 -49.37 -28.64
N ARG A 639 7.81 -48.61 -28.87
CA ARG A 639 8.01 -47.85 -30.11
C ARG A 639 8.01 -48.76 -31.34
N VAL A 640 8.76 -49.86 -31.30
CA VAL A 640 8.83 -50.82 -32.42
C VAL A 640 7.51 -51.58 -32.59
N GLY A 641 6.91 -52.06 -31.50
CA GLY A 641 5.68 -52.84 -31.55
C GLY A 641 4.45 -52.04 -32.01
N LEU A 642 4.32 -50.78 -31.57
CA LEU A 642 3.22 -49.92 -32.00
C LEU A 642 3.35 -49.52 -33.48
N ALA A 643 4.57 -49.33 -33.98
CA ALA A 643 4.81 -49.01 -35.39
C ALA A 643 4.58 -50.21 -36.33
N ALA A 644 4.85 -51.44 -35.86
CA ALA A 644 4.65 -52.66 -36.65
C ALA A 644 3.17 -53.05 -36.79
N GLU A 645 2.32 -52.73 -35.82
CA GLU A 645 0.94 -53.19 -35.72
C GLU A 645 -0.04 -52.04 -35.39
N VAL A 646 -0.09 -51.05 -36.27
CA VAL A 646 -0.90 -49.82 -36.09
C VAL A 646 -2.40 -50.15 -35.98
N ASP A 647 -2.90 -51.10 -36.77
CA ASP A 647 -4.34 -51.47 -36.78
C ASP A 647 -4.83 -52.07 -35.46
N LEU A 648 -3.92 -52.64 -34.66
CA LEU A 648 -4.20 -53.26 -33.37
C LEU A 648 -4.12 -52.27 -32.19
N ILE A 649 -3.82 -50.99 -32.44
CA ILE A 649 -3.83 -49.94 -31.41
C ILE A 649 -5.26 -49.77 -30.87
N ASN A 650 -6.25 -49.76 -31.75
CA ASN A 650 -7.65 -49.62 -31.40
C ASN A 650 -8.32 -50.98 -31.26
N SER A 651 -9.27 -51.09 -30.32
CA SER A 651 -10.06 -52.30 -30.13
C SER A 651 -11.06 -52.49 -31.29
N PRO A 652 -11.30 -53.72 -31.78
CA PRO A 652 -12.39 -54.02 -32.70
C PRO A 652 -13.76 -54.00 -32.00
N HIS A 653 -13.79 -54.03 -30.66
CA HIS A 653 -14.98 -53.87 -29.84
C HIS A 653 -15.11 -52.44 -29.33
N GLU A 654 -16.27 -51.84 -29.57
CA GLU A 654 -16.61 -50.51 -29.09
C GLU A 654 -16.57 -50.38 -27.56
N GLY A 655 -16.10 -49.25 -27.03
CA GLY A 655 -16.06 -48.95 -25.59
C GLY A 655 -15.00 -49.71 -24.77
N VAL A 656 -14.11 -50.47 -25.42
CA VAL A 656 -13.01 -51.20 -24.76
C VAL A 656 -11.68 -50.50 -25.00
N MET A 657 -11.07 -50.02 -23.92
CA MET A 657 -9.76 -49.36 -23.94
C MET A 657 -8.65 -50.41 -23.99
N THR A 658 -7.74 -50.30 -24.96
CA THR A 658 -6.61 -51.22 -25.10
C THR A 658 -5.43 -50.80 -24.23
N ARG A 659 -4.53 -51.74 -23.92
CA ARG A 659 -3.26 -51.43 -23.23
C ARG A 659 -2.37 -50.49 -24.06
N ARG A 660 -2.46 -50.57 -25.39
CA ARG A 660 -1.75 -49.70 -26.34
C ARG A 660 -2.22 -48.25 -26.24
N GLN A 661 -3.54 -48.05 -26.14
CA GLN A 661 -4.14 -46.73 -25.93
C GLN A 661 -3.77 -46.14 -24.55
N ALA A 662 -3.79 -46.96 -23.49
CA ALA A 662 -3.38 -46.51 -22.14
C ALA A 662 -1.94 -46.01 -22.11
N TYR A 663 -1.03 -46.77 -22.71
CA TYR A 663 0.39 -46.41 -22.79
C TYR A 663 0.63 -45.11 -23.57
N LEU A 664 0.01 -44.97 -24.75
CA LEU A 664 0.13 -43.75 -25.56
C LEU A 664 -0.44 -42.52 -24.85
N MET A 665 -1.54 -42.67 -24.11
CA MET A 665 -2.11 -41.59 -23.30
C MET A 665 -1.18 -41.16 -22.17
N GLU A 666 -0.50 -42.08 -21.50
CA GLU A 666 0.52 -41.75 -20.48
C GLU A 666 1.70 -41.00 -21.08
N GLN A 667 2.25 -41.47 -22.21
CA GLN A 667 3.39 -40.80 -22.89
C GLN A 667 3.03 -39.38 -23.37
N MET A 668 1.81 -39.18 -23.85
CA MET A 668 1.31 -37.85 -24.23
C MET A 668 1.26 -36.89 -23.04
N ARG A 669 1.00 -37.40 -21.82
CA ARG A 669 0.86 -36.59 -20.60
C ARG A 669 2.21 -36.27 -19.95
N ASP A 670 3.18 -37.18 -20.00
CA ASP A 670 4.54 -36.97 -19.46
C ASP A 670 5.31 -35.83 -20.18
N GLY A 671 4.96 -35.55 -21.44
CA GLY A 671 5.55 -34.45 -22.23
C GLY A 671 4.94 -33.07 -22.01
N SER A 672 3.84 -32.95 -21.25
CA SER A 672 3.19 -31.67 -20.93
C SER A 672 3.57 -31.21 -19.53
N SER A 673 4.28 -30.10 -19.42
CA SER A 673 4.58 -29.46 -18.13
C SER A 673 3.27 -29.06 -17.43
N SER A 674 2.97 -29.75 -16.32
CA SER A 674 1.97 -29.37 -15.30
C SER A 674 0.62 -28.84 -15.84
N SER A 675 -0.21 -29.69 -16.46
CA SER A 675 -1.64 -29.37 -16.59
C SER A 675 -2.34 -29.67 -15.27
N ASN A 676 -3.07 -28.70 -14.73
CA ASN A 676 -3.96 -28.91 -13.59
C ASN A 676 -5.23 -29.72 -13.97
N THR A 677 -5.34 -30.24 -15.20
CA THR A 677 -6.48 -30.99 -15.74
C THR A 677 -6.03 -32.33 -16.36
N TRP A 678 -6.95 -33.30 -16.47
CA TRP A 678 -6.77 -34.59 -17.12
C TRP A 678 -6.85 -34.52 -18.64
N SER A 679 -7.66 -33.61 -19.21
CA SER A 679 -7.85 -33.45 -20.65
C SER A 679 -6.67 -32.72 -21.33
N SER A 680 -5.73 -33.49 -21.90
CA SER A 680 -4.72 -32.96 -22.83
C SER A 680 -5.00 -33.48 -24.24
N GLY A 681 -5.34 -32.58 -25.17
CA GLY A 681 -5.60 -32.94 -26.57
C GLY A 681 -4.36 -32.98 -27.48
N ASN A 682 -3.14 -32.91 -26.91
CA ASN A 682 -1.90 -32.77 -27.69
C ASN A 682 -1.39 -34.10 -28.24
N TRP A 683 -2.21 -34.78 -29.05
CA TRP A 683 -1.84 -36.04 -29.69
C TRP A 683 -0.69 -35.87 -30.69
N GLN A 684 -0.45 -34.64 -31.17
CA GLN A 684 0.69 -34.32 -32.04
C GLN A 684 2.05 -34.55 -31.35
N SER A 685 2.11 -34.49 -30.01
CA SER A 685 3.33 -34.79 -29.25
C SER A 685 3.84 -36.21 -29.48
N LEU A 686 2.92 -37.16 -29.74
CA LEU A 686 3.24 -38.56 -30.02
C LEU A 686 3.91 -38.77 -31.38
N VAL A 687 3.81 -37.81 -32.30
CA VAL A 687 4.39 -37.91 -33.65
C VAL A 687 5.92 -37.98 -33.59
N THR A 688 6.55 -37.19 -32.71
CA THR A 688 8.01 -37.10 -32.60
C THR A 688 8.64 -38.44 -32.23
N GLU A 689 7.97 -39.22 -31.38
CA GLU A 689 8.50 -40.49 -30.86
C GLU A 689 7.96 -41.73 -31.58
N PHE A 690 6.66 -41.76 -31.91
CA PHE A 690 5.97 -42.94 -32.44
C PHE A 690 5.58 -42.83 -33.92
N GLY A 691 5.78 -41.67 -34.54
CA GLY A 691 5.44 -41.42 -35.94
C GLY A 691 3.96 -41.09 -36.18
N VAL A 692 3.68 -40.54 -37.36
CA VAL A 692 2.35 -40.05 -37.76
C VAL A 692 1.27 -41.15 -37.75
N PRO A 693 1.49 -42.39 -38.26
CA PRO A 693 0.44 -43.40 -38.32
C PRO A 693 -0.08 -43.84 -36.94
N VAL A 694 0.82 -44.03 -35.97
CA VAL A 694 0.48 -44.42 -34.59
C VAL A 694 -0.30 -43.30 -33.89
N ALA A 695 0.16 -42.05 -34.06
CA ALA A 695 -0.50 -40.89 -33.47
C ALA A 695 -1.91 -40.66 -34.05
N GLN A 696 -2.10 -40.86 -35.37
CA GLN A 696 -3.42 -40.77 -36.03
C GLN A 696 -4.37 -41.90 -35.61
N ALA A 697 -3.86 -43.13 -35.46
CA ALA A 697 -4.66 -44.25 -34.95
C ALA A 697 -5.14 -44.00 -33.52
N PHE A 698 -4.25 -43.49 -32.64
CA PHE A 698 -4.62 -43.08 -31.29
C PHE A 698 -5.68 -41.97 -31.27
N ARG A 699 -5.51 -40.93 -32.10
CA ARG A 699 -6.48 -39.83 -32.26
C ARG A 699 -7.87 -40.37 -32.62
N ALA A 700 -7.96 -41.19 -33.68
CA ALA A 700 -9.23 -41.76 -34.13
C ALA A 700 -9.88 -42.67 -33.07
N GLY A 701 -9.06 -43.45 -32.36
CA GLY A 701 -9.52 -44.32 -31.27
C GLY A 701 -10.04 -43.56 -30.05
N ALA A 702 -9.41 -42.44 -29.68
CA ALA A 702 -9.87 -41.60 -28.58
C ALA A 702 -11.22 -40.94 -28.89
N ILE A 703 -11.40 -40.43 -30.12
CA ILE A 703 -12.65 -39.79 -30.59
C ILE A 703 -13.80 -40.80 -30.66
N SER A 704 -13.57 -42.03 -31.09
CA SER A 704 -14.63 -43.05 -31.12
C SER A 704 -14.96 -43.60 -29.72
N PHE A 705 -13.95 -43.72 -28.85
CA PHE A 705 -14.11 -44.34 -27.53
C PHE A 705 -15.10 -43.62 -26.63
N TRP A 706 -15.08 -42.28 -26.58
CA TRP A 706 -15.92 -41.53 -25.64
C TRP A 706 -17.42 -41.68 -25.93
N ARG A 707 -17.80 -41.93 -27.20
CA ARG A 707 -19.19 -42.16 -27.61
C ARG A 707 -19.72 -43.50 -27.12
N SER A 708 -18.91 -44.54 -27.21
CA SER A 708 -19.31 -45.91 -26.85
C SER A 708 -19.18 -46.22 -25.35
N HIS A 709 -18.33 -45.48 -24.61
CA HIS A 709 -18.16 -45.68 -23.17
C HIS A 709 -18.97 -44.65 -22.36
N ARG A 710 -19.95 -45.14 -21.59
CA ARG A 710 -20.73 -44.33 -20.64
C ARG A 710 -20.04 -44.31 -19.26
N PRO A 711 -19.50 -43.16 -18.81
CA PRO A 711 -18.90 -43.06 -17.48
C PRO A 711 -19.97 -43.05 -16.38
N THR A 712 -19.65 -43.71 -15.26
CA THR A 712 -20.48 -43.79 -14.04
C THR A 712 -20.25 -42.55 -13.19
N LEU A 713 -21.33 -41.89 -12.77
CA LEU A 713 -21.27 -40.73 -11.88
C LEU A 713 -21.30 -41.14 -10.39
N PRO A 714 -20.89 -40.25 -9.47
CA PRO A 714 -21.01 -40.50 -8.03
C PRO A 714 -22.40 -40.93 -7.58
N SER A 715 -23.47 -40.27 -8.08
CA SER A 715 -24.86 -40.66 -7.77
C SER A 715 -25.23 -42.09 -8.21
N GLU A 716 -24.47 -42.67 -9.14
CA GLU A 716 -24.66 -44.02 -9.68
C GLU A 716 -23.71 -45.06 -9.04
N GLY A 717 -22.95 -44.67 -8.01
CA GLY A 717 -22.06 -45.58 -7.26
C GLY A 717 -20.59 -45.58 -7.72
N ALA A 718 -20.11 -44.52 -8.39
CA ALA A 718 -18.70 -44.38 -8.72
C ALA A 718 -17.81 -44.27 -7.47
N ALA A 719 -16.58 -44.80 -7.55
CA ALA A 719 -15.63 -44.77 -6.44
C ALA A 719 -15.19 -43.35 -6.09
N ALA A 720 -15.19 -43.00 -4.80
CA ALA A 720 -14.72 -41.71 -4.33
C ALA A 720 -13.21 -41.52 -4.57
N ASN A 721 -12.81 -40.29 -4.90
CA ASN A 721 -11.41 -39.81 -5.01
C ASN A 721 -10.53 -40.58 -6.02
N SER A 722 -11.14 -41.23 -7.01
CA SER A 722 -10.44 -41.89 -8.11
C SER A 722 -11.13 -41.60 -9.45
N THR A 723 -10.35 -41.20 -10.45
CA THR A 723 -10.82 -41.06 -11.84
C THR A 723 -10.29 -42.24 -12.64
N PRO A 724 -11.14 -43.16 -13.12
CA PRO A 724 -10.69 -44.30 -13.92
C PRO A 724 -9.95 -43.85 -15.20
N TYR A 725 -8.93 -44.61 -15.63
CA TYR A 725 -8.20 -44.34 -16.89
C TYR A 725 -9.12 -44.24 -18.11
N LYS A 726 -10.21 -44.99 -18.13
CA LYS A 726 -11.25 -44.91 -19.18
C LYS A 726 -11.90 -43.52 -19.25
N VAL A 727 -12.12 -42.88 -18.10
CA VAL A 727 -12.68 -41.52 -18.03
C VAL A 727 -11.69 -40.50 -18.57
N ILE A 728 -10.41 -40.62 -18.20
CA ILE A 728 -9.32 -39.77 -18.70
C ILE A 728 -9.17 -39.91 -20.23
N PHE A 729 -9.28 -41.13 -20.75
CA PHE A 729 -9.18 -41.40 -22.18
C PHE A 729 -10.37 -40.83 -22.96
N GLY A 730 -11.59 -40.94 -22.43
CA GLY A 730 -12.76 -40.29 -23.03
C GLY A 730 -12.70 -38.76 -23.00
N LEU A 731 -12.24 -38.17 -21.89
CA LEU A 731 -11.97 -36.72 -21.78
C LEU A 731 -10.94 -36.25 -22.82
N THR A 732 -9.90 -37.05 -23.06
CA THR A 732 -8.90 -36.79 -24.10
C THR A 732 -9.54 -36.80 -25.49
N GLY A 733 -10.38 -37.79 -25.80
CA GLY A 733 -11.11 -37.87 -27.07
C GLY A 733 -12.00 -36.66 -27.33
N LEU A 734 -12.78 -36.25 -26.33
CA LEU A 734 -13.64 -35.07 -26.39
C LEU A 734 -12.83 -33.77 -26.59
N ALA A 735 -11.69 -33.62 -25.91
CA ALA A 735 -10.83 -32.46 -26.05
C ALA A 735 -10.21 -32.34 -27.45
N ILE A 736 -9.83 -33.48 -28.06
CA ILE A 736 -9.32 -33.52 -29.44
C ILE A 736 -10.43 -33.11 -30.43
N GLU A 737 -11.61 -33.73 -30.31
CA GLU A 737 -12.73 -33.47 -31.21
C GLU A 737 -13.25 -32.04 -31.11
N ALA A 738 -13.39 -31.49 -29.91
CA ALA A 738 -13.81 -30.11 -29.70
C ALA A 738 -12.85 -29.10 -30.36
N LYS A 739 -11.55 -29.39 -30.37
CA LYS A 739 -10.53 -28.51 -30.94
C LYS A 739 -10.46 -28.58 -32.46
N GLU A 740 -10.68 -29.76 -33.04
CA GLU A 740 -10.47 -30.00 -34.47
C GLU A 740 -11.76 -29.98 -35.29
N GLU A 741 -12.90 -30.30 -34.68
CA GLU A 741 -14.21 -30.41 -35.34
C GLU A 741 -15.25 -29.54 -34.63
N VAL A 742 -15.11 -28.21 -34.80
CA VAL A 742 -15.92 -27.17 -34.11
C VAL A 742 -17.44 -27.38 -34.27
N PHE A 743 -17.90 -27.99 -35.38
CA PHE A 743 -19.32 -28.27 -35.63
C PHE A 743 -19.81 -29.63 -35.11
N SER A 744 -18.93 -30.49 -34.58
CA SER A 744 -19.34 -31.82 -34.07
C SER A 744 -20.31 -31.70 -32.90
N PHE A 745 -20.24 -30.62 -32.11
CA PHE A 745 -21.09 -30.44 -30.95
C PHE A 745 -22.55 -30.10 -31.33
N SER A 746 -22.76 -29.37 -32.43
CA SER A 746 -24.11 -28.99 -32.88
C SER A 746 -24.84 -30.11 -33.62
N GLN A 747 -24.13 -31.17 -34.03
CA GLN A 747 -24.67 -32.29 -34.80
C GLN A 747 -24.81 -33.58 -33.96
N MET A 748 -24.54 -33.53 -32.64
CA MET A 748 -24.57 -34.73 -31.80
C MET A 748 -26.00 -35.16 -31.42
N SER A 749 -26.17 -36.44 -31.11
CA SER A 749 -27.42 -36.96 -30.52
C SER A 749 -27.53 -36.59 -29.04
N ALA A 750 -28.75 -36.63 -28.48
CA ALA A 750 -28.97 -36.41 -27.05
C ALA A 750 -28.17 -37.40 -26.16
N ASP A 751 -28.05 -38.66 -26.59
CA ASP A 751 -27.27 -39.69 -25.87
C ASP A 751 -25.78 -39.35 -25.82
N ASN A 752 -25.22 -38.84 -26.93
CA ASN A 752 -23.83 -38.39 -26.96
C ASN A 752 -23.64 -37.11 -26.10
N ALA A 753 -24.63 -36.22 -26.05
CA ALA A 753 -24.61 -35.05 -25.18
C ALA A 753 -24.63 -35.45 -23.70
N GLU A 754 -25.42 -36.46 -23.32
CA GLU A 754 -25.39 -37.04 -21.97
C GLU A 754 -24.01 -37.62 -21.64
N HIS A 755 -23.42 -38.41 -22.55
CA HIS A 755 -22.08 -38.97 -22.34
C HIS A 755 -21.04 -37.86 -22.14
N ALA A 756 -21.01 -36.87 -23.03
CA ALA A 756 -20.10 -35.73 -22.93
C ALA A 756 -20.29 -34.96 -21.61
N CYS A 757 -21.54 -34.72 -21.18
CA CYS A 757 -21.82 -34.07 -19.90
C CYS A 757 -21.23 -34.84 -18.72
N ARG A 758 -21.38 -36.16 -18.69
CA ARG A 758 -20.84 -37.00 -17.62
C ARG A 758 -19.31 -36.96 -17.56
N TYR A 759 -18.63 -36.95 -18.70
CA TYR A 759 -17.17 -36.78 -18.74
C TYR A 759 -16.76 -35.42 -18.18
N GLY A 760 -17.43 -34.34 -18.59
CA GLY A 760 -17.13 -32.98 -18.14
C GLY A 760 -17.20 -32.82 -16.61
N LEU A 761 -18.14 -33.51 -15.96
CA LEU A 761 -18.27 -33.51 -14.49
C LEU A 761 -17.17 -34.27 -13.76
N LEU A 762 -16.40 -35.14 -14.43
CA LEU A 762 -15.37 -35.99 -13.84
C LEU A 762 -13.93 -35.50 -14.08
N GLU A 763 -13.77 -34.30 -14.65
CA GLU A 763 -12.48 -33.61 -14.79
C GLU A 763 -11.83 -33.37 -13.40
N LEU A 764 -10.51 -33.16 -13.32
CA LEU A 764 -9.79 -33.03 -12.04
C LEU A 764 -10.12 -31.71 -11.33
N ASN A 765 -9.85 -30.58 -12.00
CA ASN A 765 -9.98 -29.23 -11.46
C ASN A 765 -10.84 -28.35 -12.38
N GLY A 766 -12.07 -28.05 -11.97
CA GLY A 766 -13.00 -27.22 -12.74
C GLY A 766 -13.72 -27.99 -13.85
N PHE A 767 -14.09 -27.28 -14.92
CA PHE A 767 -14.73 -27.84 -16.11
C PHE A 767 -13.81 -27.75 -17.33
N PRO A 768 -13.93 -28.69 -18.31
CA PRO A 768 -13.21 -28.58 -19.59
C PRO A 768 -13.64 -27.34 -20.39
N GLU A 769 -12.73 -26.79 -21.21
CA GLU A 769 -12.98 -25.60 -22.05
C GLU A 769 -14.17 -25.74 -23.02
N TRP A 770 -14.48 -26.96 -23.46
CA TRP A 770 -15.58 -27.25 -24.39
C TRP A 770 -16.96 -27.38 -23.71
N PHE A 771 -17.00 -27.49 -22.38
CA PHE A 771 -18.24 -27.76 -21.65
C PHE A 771 -19.29 -26.62 -21.73
N PRO A 772 -18.92 -25.32 -21.73
CA PRO A 772 -19.86 -24.22 -21.96
C PRO A 772 -20.56 -24.28 -23.33
N THR A 773 -19.85 -24.71 -24.38
CA THR A 773 -20.42 -24.87 -25.72
C THR A 773 -21.47 -25.98 -25.75
N LEU A 774 -21.22 -27.10 -25.05
CA LEU A 774 -22.20 -28.18 -24.90
C LEU A 774 -23.47 -27.68 -24.18
N PHE A 775 -23.30 -26.90 -23.13
CA PHE A 775 -24.42 -26.34 -22.37
C PHE A 775 -25.28 -25.37 -23.20
N GLY A 776 -24.66 -24.53 -24.04
CA GLY A 776 -25.39 -23.65 -24.94
C GLY A 776 -26.28 -24.38 -25.95
N LEU A 777 -25.96 -25.64 -26.29
CA LEU A 777 -26.71 -26.47 -27.24
C LEU A 777 -27.75 -27.37 -26.56
N TYR A 778 -27.45 -27.90 -25.37
CA TYR A 778 -28.32 -28.84 -24.63
C TYR A 778 -28.54 -28.40 -23.16
N PRO A 779 -29.08 -27.20 -22.90
CA PRO A 779 -29.10 -26.60 -21.56
C PRO A 779 -29.91 -27.43 -20.55
N ARG A 780 -31.11 -27.89 -20.92
CA ARG A 780 -31.99 -28.69 -20.03
C ARG A 780 -31.38 -30.04 -19.64
N LEU A 781 -30.78 -30.73 -20.60
CA LEU A 781 -30.16 -32.04 -20.36
C LEU A 781 -28.99 -31.92 -19.38
N VAL A 782 -28.11 -30.93 -19.58
CA VAL A 782 -26.97 -30.69 -18.69
C VAL A 782 -27.47 -30.24 -17.30
N GLN A 783 -28.46 -29.35 -17.25
CA GLN A 783 -29.08 -28.88 -16.00
C GLN A 783 -29.61 -30.04 -15.15
N GLU A 784 -30.35 -30.99 -15.75
CA GLU A 784 -30.91 -32.15 -15.04
C GLU A 784 -29.81 -33.05 -14.43
N ILE A 785 -28.73 -33.31 -15.18
CA ILE A 785 -27.62 -34.14 -14.72
C ILE A 785 -26.85 -33.45 -13.58
N VAL A 786 -26.56 -32.15 -13.73
CA VAL A 786 -25.85 -31.37 -12.70
C VAL A 786 -26.69 -31.25 -11.43
N MET A 787 -28.00 -30.98 -11.55
CA MET A 787 -28.90 -30.92 -10.40
C MET A 787 -29.03 -32.27 -9.70
N ARG A 788 -28.99 -33.39 -10.44
CA ARG A 788 -28.99 -34.73 -9.83
C ARG A 788 -27.74 -34.96 -8.97
N GLU A 789 -26.56 -34.60 -9.45
CA GLU A 789 -25.32 -34.72 -8.66
C GLU A 789 -25.28 -33.76 -7.48
N ILE A 790 -25.78 -32.52 -7.64
CA ILE A 790 -25.88 -31.55 -6.53
C ILE A 790 -26.80 -32.08 -5.44
N ASN A 791 -28.00 -32.56 -5.79
CA ASN A 791 -28.93 -33.12 -4.81
C ASN A 791 -28.34 -34.35 -4.09
N TYR A 792 -27.69 -35.26 -4.85
CA TYR A 792 -27.00 -36.40 -4.26
C TYR A 792 -25.89 -35.96 -3.27
N GLU A 793 -25.11 -34.94 -3.61
CA GLU A 793 -24.06 -34.39 -2.75
C GLU A 793 -24.64 -33.75 -1.47
N LEU A 794 -25.80 -33.10 -1.56
CA LEU A 794 -26.48 -32.48 -0.41
C LEU A 794 -27.14 -33.50 0.52
N ASP A 795 -27.61 -34.62 -0.01
CA ASP A 795 -28.36 -35.63 0.74
C ASP A 795 -27.45 -36.74 1.32
N ALA A 796 -26.21 -36.87 0.84
CA ALA A 796 -25.25 -37.87 1.31
C ALA A 796 -24.50 -37.44 2.61
N PRO A 797 -24.24 -38.35 3.57
CA PRO A 797 -23.42 -38.05 4.74
C PRO A 797 -21.96 -37.79 4.34
N ARG A 798 -21.35 -36.72 4.90
CA ARG A 798 -19.99 -36.28 4.55
C ARG A 798 -18.95 -37.41 4.70
N PRO A 799 -18.13 -37.71 3.67
CA PRO A 799 -16.90 -38.47 3.87
C PRO A 799 -15.86 -37.62 4.63
N GLU A 800 -15.00 -38.26 5.44
CA GLU A 800 -13.92 -37.61 6.23
C GLU A 800 -12.92 -36.79 5.38
N PHE A 801 -12.96 -36.92 4.06
CA PHE A 801 -12.17 -36.16 3.10
C PHE A 801 -13.07 -35.48 2.05
N GLY A 802 -13.34 -34.18 2.26
CA GLY A 802 -13.75 -33.21 1.23
C GLY A 802 -15.03 -33.52 0.44
N GLY A 803 -16.20 -33.31 1.04
CA GLY A 803 -17.47 -33.20 0.31
C GLY A 803 -17.55 -31.84 -0.40
N GLY A 804 -17.93 -31.84 -1.69
CA GLY A 804 -17.95 -30.61 -2.49
C GLY A 804 -17.38 -30.74 -3.91
N ARG A 805 -17.65 -31.81 -4.68
CA ARG A 805 -17.00 -31.93 -6.01
C ARG A 805 -17.73 -31.12 -7.07
N VAL A 806 -19.04 -31.25 -7.18
CA VAL A 806 -19.79 -30.60 -8.27
C VAL A 806 -20.19 -29.18 -7.87
N LEU A 807 -20.72 -28.98 -6.67
CA LEU A 807 -21.18 -27.67 -6.21
C LEU A 807 -20.03 -26.63 -6.15
N GLN A 808 -18.86 -27.04 -5.66
CA GLN A 808 -17.67 -26.18 -5.64
C GLN A 808 -17.18 -25.86 -7.06
N ARG A 809 -17.19 -26.83 -7.99
CA ARG A 809 -16.81 -26.59 -9.40
C ARG A 809 -17.75 -25.63 -10.09
N VAL A 810 -19.06 -25.79 -9.89
CA VAL A 810 -20.08 -24.86 -10.40
C VAL A 810 -19.81 -23.45 -9.88
N ARG A 811 -19.55 -23.30 -8.57
CA ARG A 811 -19.26 -22.00 -7.98
C ARG A 811 -18.01 -21.32 -8.55
N TRP A 812 -16.91 -22.05 -8.77
CA TRP A 812 -15.64 -21.46 -9.18
C TRP A 812 -15.42 -21.37 -10.70
N GLY A 813 -16.21 -22.06 -11.52
CA GLY A 813 -16.03 -22.08 -12.97
C GLY A 813 -17.29 -22.35 -13.80
N GLY A 814 -18.48 -22.25 -13.20
CA GLY A 814 -19.78 -22.54 -13.82
C GLY A 814 -20.72 -21.35 -13.92
N ASP A 815 -20.20 -20.12 -13.96
CA ASP A 815 -20.99 -18.87 -14.08
C ASP A 815 -21.96 -18.89 -15.26
N TRP A 816 -21.55 -19.47 -16.39
CA TRP A 816 -22.37 -19.70 -17.58
C TRP A 816 -23.60 -20.61 -17.35
N MET A 817 -23.65 -21.38 -16.24
CA MET A 817 -24.82 -22.22 -15.87
C MET A 817 -25.81 -21.55 -14.93
N PHE A 818 -25.44 -20.43 -14.28
CA PHE A 818 -26.20 -19.89 -13.14
C PHE A 818 -27.63 -19.54 -13.51
N GLY A 819 -27.86 -19.02 -14.73
CA GLY A 819 -29.19 -18.68 -15.23
C GLY A 819 -30.16 -19.87 -15.16
N GLU A 820 -29.79 -21.01 -15.75
CA GLU A 820 -30.64 -22.21 -15.76
C GLU A 820 -30.68 -22.91 -14.40
N LEU A 821 -29.58 -22.91 -13.63
CA LEU A 821 -29.55 -23.56 -12.31
C LEU A 821 -30.33 -22.78 -11.24
N SER A 822 -30.54 -21.48 -11.41
CA SER A 822 -31.14 -20.62 -10.38
C SER A 822 -32.52 -21.09 -9.90
N ALA A 823 -33.45 -21.42 -10.80
CA ALA A 823 -34.80 -21.87 -10.45
C ALA A 823 -34.84 -23.18 -9.65
N PRO A 824 -34.20 -24.29 -10.09
CA PRO A 824 -34.18 -25.53 -9.31
C PRO A 824 -33.39 -25.38 -8.00
N LEU A 825 -32.34 -24.55 -7.96
CA LEU A 825 -31.61 -24.25 -6.73
C LEU A 825 -32.47 -23.47 -5.72
N MET A 826 -33.27 -22.50 -6.17
CA MET A 826 -34.23 -21.78 -5.34
C MET A 826 -35.29 -22.71 -4.72
N ALA A 827 -35.78 -23.67 -5.51
CA ALA A 827 -36.67 -24.72 -5.00
C ALA A 827 -35.98 -25.58 -3.92
N ARG A 828 -34.71 -25.97 -4.13
CA ARG A 828 -33.94 -26.75 -3.14
C ARG A 828 -33.67 -25.95 -1.85
N LEU A 829 -33.38 -24.65 -1.97
CA LEU A 829 -33.12 -23.72 -0.86
C LEU A 829 -34.36 -23.40 -0.02
N SER A 830 -35.56 -23.70 -0.53
CA SER A 830 -36.80 -23.64 0.26
C SER A 830 -36.85 -24.73 1.36
N HIS A 831 -35.98 -25.73 1.27
CA HIS A 831 -35.82 -26.78 2.29
C HIS A 831 -34.51 -26.62 3.08
N PRO A 832 -34.45 -27.07 4.35
CA PRO A 832 -33.23 -27.01 5.15
C PRO A 832 -32.03 -27.69 4.49
N THR A 833 -30.86 -27.07 4.64
CA THR A 833 -29.57 -27.63 4.23
C THR A 833 -28.75 -27.89 5.50
N GLU A 834 -28.27 -29.12 5.68
CA GLU A 834 -27.58 -29.53 6.91
C GLU A 834 -26.20 -28.89 7.07
N ASP A 835 -25.49 -28.67 5.96
CA ASP A 835 -24.12 -28.17 5.91
C ASP A 835 -24.03 -26.69 5.54
N LEU A 836 -23.25 -25.93 6.31
CA LEU A 836 -23.08 -24.48 6.13
C LEU A 836 -22.30 -24.12 4.86
N GLU A 837 -21.27 -24.90 4.51
CA GLU A 837 -20.42 -24.61 3.35
C GLU A 837 -21.18 -24.84 2.03
N SER A 838 -21.97 -25.92 1.97
CA SER A 838 -22.91 -26.16 0.90
C SER A 838 -23.98 -25.07 0.80
N LEU A 839 -24.61 -24.68 1.93
CA LEU A 839 -25.58 -23.58 1.95
C LEU A 839 -24.98 -22.28 1.39
N GLN A 840 -23.78 -21.92 1.82
CA GLN A 840 -23.08 -20.71 1.36
C GLN A 840 -22.74 -20.79 -0.13
N SER A 841 -22.40 -21.97 -0.65
CA SER A 841 -22.10 -22.15 -2.07
C SER A 841 -23.35 -22.08 -2.94
N LEU A 842 -24.47 -22.67 -2.50
CA LEU A 842 -25.77 -22.55 -3.16
C LEU A 842 -26.26 -21.10 -3.22
N LEU A 843 -26.18 -20.39 -2.09
CA LEU A 843 -26.57 -18.98 -2.02
C LEU A 843 -25.70 -18.11 -2.94
N SER A 844 -24.38 -18.33 -2.96
CA SER A 844 -23.47 -17.61 -3.87
C SER A 844 -23.92 -17.74 -5.33
N ILE A 845 -24.25 -18.95 -5.78
CA ILE A 845 -24.71 -19.20 -7.17
C ILE A 845 -26.02 -18.46 -7.46
N VAL A 846 -26.98 -18.48 -6.52
CA VAL A 846 -28.25 -17.76 -6.69
C VAL A 846 -28.06 -16.25 -6.72
N GLN A 847 -27.20 -15.71 -5.85
CA GLN A 847 -26.93 -14.27 -5.78
C GLN A 847 -26.31 -13.73 -7.07
N ASP A 848 -25.42 -14.52 -7.68
CA ASP A 848 -24.74 -14.21 -8.95
C ASP A 848 -25.60 -14.51 -10.20
N SER A 849 -26.81 -15.05 -10.01
CA SER A 849 -27.77 -15.32 -11.09
C SER A 849 -28.69 -14.13 -11.37
N LEU A 850 -29.49 -14.21 -12.46
CA LEU A 850 -30.42 -13.16 -12.90
C LEU A 850 -31.78 -13.17 -12.17
N VAL A 851 -31.93 -13.86 -11.03
CA VAL A 851 -33.19 -13.89 -10.27
C VAL A 851 -33.52 -12.50 -9.73
N ASP A 852 -34.79 -12.09 -9.78
CA ASP A 852 -35.22 -10.79 -9.24
C ASP A 852 -34.97 -10.67 -7.73
N ASP A 853 -34.56 -9.48 -7.29
CA ASP A 853 -34.28 -9.16 -5.88
C ASP A 853 -35.49 -9.45 -4.98
N GLU A 854 -36.72 -9.22 -5.45
CA GLU A 854 -37.95 -9.45 -4.68
C GLU A 854 -38.15 -10.93 -4.32
N VAL A 855 -37.84 -11.85 -5.25
CA VAL A 855 -37.98 -13.29 -5.04
C VAL A 855 -36.95 -13.79 -4.03
N VAL A 856 -35.72 -13.29 -4.15
CA VAL A 856 -34.62 -13.59 -3.21
C VAL A 856 -34.93 -13.04 -1.82
N ALA A 857 -35.43 -11.80 -1.73
CA ALA A 857 -35.79 -11.15 -0.47
C ALA A 857 -36.88 -11.94 0.27
N LYS A 858 -37.92 -12.40 -0.44
CA LYS A 858 -39.00 -13.21 0.14
C LYS A 858 -38.50 -14.56 0.67
N LEU A 859 -37.63 -15.25 -0.06
CA LEU A 859 -37.03 -16.50 0.42
C LEU A 859 -36.14 -16.26 1.64
N ALA A 860 -35.27 -15.26 1.56
CA ALA A 860 -34.29 -14.96 2.59
C ALA A 860 -34.93 -14.49 3.90
N SER A 861 -35.95 -13.62 3.84
CA SER A 861 -36.69 -13.16 5.02
C SER A 861 -37.40 -14.30 5.75
N ASN A 862 -38.07 -15.21 5.03
CA ASN A 862 -38.71 -16.39 5.63
C ASN A 862 -37.67 -17.30 6.29
N ARG A 863 -36.60 -17.68 5.54
CA ARG A 863 -35.57 -18.58 6.04
C ARG A 863 -34.76 -17.98 7.20
N ALA A 864 -34.50 -16.68 7.19
CA ALA A 864 -33.76 -16.00 8.26
C ALA A 864 -34.47 -16.08 9.62
N VAL A 865 -35.81 -16.15 9.62
CA VAL A 865 -36.62 -16.26 10.85
C VAL A 865 -36.87 -17.72 11.23
N GLU A 866 -37.12 -18.60 10.26
CA GLU A 866 -37.42 -20.02 10.49
C GLU A 866 -36.19 -20.86 10.88
N GLU A 867 -34.98 -20.45 10.47
CA GLU A 867 -33.76 -21.22 10.71
C GLU A 867 -33.39 -21.28 12.20
N VAL A 868 -33.45 -22.48 12.76
CA VAL A 868 -33.15 -22.72 14.19
C VAL A 868 -31.64 -22.71 14.46
N LYS A 869 -30.83 -23.11 13.47
CA LYS A 869 -29.37 -23.17 13.60
C LYS A 869 -28.78 -21.75 13.60
N LEU A 870 -28.24 -21.34 14.74
CA LEU A 870 -27.61 -20.01 14.93
C LEU A 870 -26.39 -19.76 14.04
N GLU A 871 -25.78 -20.80 13.47
CA GLU A 871 -24.65 -20.67 12.53
C GLU A 871 -25.10 -20.46 11.08
N HIS A 872 -26.33 -20.87 10.74
CA HIS A 872 -26.88 -20.79 9.37
C HIS A 872 -27.68 -19.50 9.17
N ALA A 873 -28.51 -19.12 10.15
CA ALA A 873 -29.35 -17.94 10.11
C ALA A 873 -28.60 -16.63 9.72
N PRO A 874 -27.37 -16.35 10.20
CA PRO A 874 -26.62 -15.16 9.78
C PRO A 874 -26.38 -15.06 8.28
N THR A 875 -26.21 -16.19 7.58
CA THR A 875 -26.00 -16.21 6.12
C THR A 875 -27.27 -15.77 5.38
N TRP A 876 -28.46 -16.14 5.89
CA TRP A 876 -29.74 -15.70 5.35
C TRP A 876 -30.00 -14.21 5.57
N TYR A 877 -29.67 -13.68 6.76
CA TYR A 877 -29.71 -12.23 7.01
C TYR A 877 -28.76 -11.47 6.08
N ALA A 878 -27.55 -11.99 5.83
CA ALA A 878 -26.59 -11.39 4.91
C ALA A 878 -27.14 -11.29 3.48
N VAL A 879 -27.80 -12.34 3.00
CA VAL A 879 -28.49 -12.34 1.70
C VAL A 879 -29.62 -11.31 1.68
N TRP A 880 -30.47 -11.29 2.71
CA TRP A 880 -31.59 -10.35 2.77
C TRP A 880 -31.12 -8.89 2.79
N ILE A 881 -30.05 -8.58 3.55
CA ILE A 881 -29.41 -7.26 3.56
C ILE A 881 -28.85 -6.90 2.18
N GLY A 882 -28.34 -7.89 1.44
CA GLY A 882 -27.79 -7.70 0.11
C GLY A 882 -28.80 -7.27 -0.95
N VAL A 883 -30.10 -7.59 -0.76
CA VAL A 883 -31.19 -7.27 -1.70
C VAL A 883 -32.15 -6.20 -1.18
N GLU A 884 -32.52 -6.24 0.11
CA GLU A 884 -33.52 -5.38 0.72
C GLU A 884 -33.07 -4.88 2.11
N PRO A 885 -32.04 -4.03 2.17
CA PRO A 885 -31.41 -3.61 3.42
C PRO A 885 -32.35 -2.83 4.37
N ILE A 886 -33.31 -2.08 3.83
CA ILE A 886 -34.24 -1.23 4.61
C ILE A 886 -35.05 -2.07 5.62
N LEU A 887 -35.53 -3.25 5.23
CA LEU A 887 -36.29 -4.15 6.10
C LEU A 887 -35.38 -5.13 6.86
N ALA A 888 -34.30 -5.59 6.21
CA ALA A 888 -33.44 -6.62 6.75
C ALA A 888 -32.57 -6.15 7.93
N ILE A 889 -32.06 -4.90 7.90
CA ILE A 889 -31.18 -4.38 8.96
C ILE A 889 -31.94 -4.25 10.30
N PRO A 890 -33.15 -3.66 10.35
CA PRO A 890 -33.95 -3.65 11.58
C PRO A 890 -34.32 -5.06 12.07
N ALA A 891 -34.66 -5.98 11.16
CA ALA A 891 -34.97 -7.36 11.52
C ALA A 891 -33.76 -8.09 12.15
N LEU A 892 -32.56 -7.85 11.61
CA LEU A 892 -31.31 -8.37 12.17
C LEU A 892 -31.07 -7.85 13.58
N ALA A 893 -31.27 -6.54 13.83
CA ALA A 893 -31.10 -5.95 15.15
C ALA A 893 -32.02 -6.62 16.18
N VAL A 894 -33.32 -6.76 15.87
CA VAL A 894 -34.30 -7.45 16.73
C VAL A 894 -33.88 -8.90 17.00
N ARG A 895 -33.38 -9.61 15.98
CA ARG A 895 -32.94 -10.99 16.14
C ARG A 895 -31.72 -11.11 17.06
N ILE A 896 -30.72 -10.24 16.91
CA ILE A 896 -29.53 -10.25 17.79
C ILE A 896 -29.95 -9.95 19.23
N ASP A 897 -30.82 -8.96 19.44
CA ASP A 897 -31.27 -8.59 20.79
C ASP A 897 -32.09 -9.68 21.49
N SER A 898 -32.76 -10.55 20.72
CA SER A 898 -33.48 -11.72 21.24
C SER A 898 -32.58 -12.84 21.80
N LEU A 899 -31.27 -12.82 21.50
CA LEU A 899 -30.34 -13.86 21.95
C LEU A 899 -30.00 -13.69 23.44
N PRO A 900 -29.86 -14.79 24.21
CA PRO A 900 -29.75 -14.73 25.67
C PRO A 900 -28.37 -14.29 26.18
N SER A 901 -27.28 -14.54 25.43
CA SER A 901 -25.91 -14.21 25.88
C SER A 901 -25.17 -13.24 24.96
N ASP A 902 -24.29 -12.43 25.54
CA ASP A 902 -23.45 -11.49 24.79
C ASP A 902 -22.46 -12.19 23.85
N GLU A 903 -21.99 -13.39 24.20
CA GLU A 903 -21.12 -14.21 23.35
C GLU A 903 -21.87 -14.70 22.10
N GLU A 904 -23.12 -15.16 22.25
CA GLU A 904 -23.96 -15.57 21.12
C GLU A 904 -24.31 -14.38 20.23
N LYS A 905 -24.61 -13.21 20.82
CA LYS A 905 -24.83 -11.96 20.08
C LYS A 905 -23.61 -11.58 19.24
N SER A 906 -22.43 -11.60 19.85
CA SER A 906 -21.16 -11.29 19.17
C SER A 906 -20.86 -12.31 18.06
N LYS A 907 -21.00 -13.62 18.33
CA LYS A 907 -20.79 -14.68 17.33
C LYS A 907 -21.76 -14.53 16.15
N PHE A 908 -23.04 -14.27 16.40
CA PHE A 908 -24.05 -14.07 15.37
C PHE A 908 -23.74 -12.85 14.49
N ALA A 909 -23.40 -11.72 15.12
CA ALA A 909 -23.02 -10.49 14.42
C ALA A 909 -21.75 -10.69 13.56
N MET A 910 -20.72 -11.35 14.10
CA MET A 910 -19.49 -11.67 13.36
C MET A 910 -19.78 -12.55 12.13
N LEU A 911 -20.56 -13.62 12.29
CA LEU A 911 -20.92 -14.51 11.17
C LEU A 911 -21.71 -13.77 10.09
N CYS A 912 -22.68 -12.94 10.48
CA CYS A 912 -23.48 -12.14 9.55
C CYS A 912 -22.60 -11.15 8.78
N LEU A 913 -21.76 -10.38 9.48
CA LEU A 913 -20.92 -9.36 8.88
C LEU A 913 -19.87 -9.95 7.94
N VAL A 914 -19.26 -11.09 8.30
CA VAL A 914 -18.32 -11.81 7.44
C VAL A 914 -19.02 -12.34 6.18
N ALA A 915 -20.27 -12.79 6.29
CA ALA A 915 -21.06 -13.21 5.13
C ALA A 915 -21.42 -12.05 4.19
N ILE A 916 -21.67 -10.83 4.73
CA ILE A 916 -21.98 -9.64 3.94
C ILE A 916 -20.73 -9.13 3.18
N VAL A 917 -19.64 -8.86 3.91
CA VAL A 917 -18.49 -8.14 3.35
C VAL A 917 -17.51 -9.08 2.66
N GLY A 918 -17.16 -10.20 3.31
CA GLY A 918 -16.22 -11.23 2.82
C GLY A 918 -14.78 -10.73 2.56
N ARG A 919 -13.76 -11.58 2.81
CA ARG A 919 -12.36 -11.25 2.42
C ARG A 919 -11.59 -12.32 1.64
N ARG A 920 -12.13 -13.51 1.36
CA ARG A 920 -11.35 -14.59 0.70
C ARG A 920 -12.10 -15.47 -0.32
N THR A 921 -13.36 -15.20 -0.55
CA THR A 921 -14.17 -15.73 -1.67
C THR A 921 -15.12 -14.61 -2.04
N ALA A 922 -15.37 -14.34 -3.33
CA ALA A 922 -16.23 -13.26 -3.82
C ALA A 922 -17.42 -12.95 -2.89
N SER A 923 -17.71 -11.65 -2.69
CA SER A 923 -18.85 -11.14 -1.91
C SER A 923 -20.06 -12.05 -2.09
N ARG A 924 -20.54 -12.66 -1.00
CA ARG A 924 -21.50 -13.77 -1.03
C ARG A 924 -22.96 -13.31 -1.07
N CYS A 925 -23.18 -12.02 -1.27
CA CYS A 925 -24.49 -11.41 -1.40
C CYS A 925 -24.43 -10.21 -2.35
N ARG A 926 -25.60 -9.85 -2.89
CA ARG A 926 -25.78 -8.61 -3.66
C ARG A 926 -25.45 -7.38 -2.81
N GLN A 927 -25.20 -6.25 -3.47
CA GLN A 927 -24.57 -5.09 -2.86
C GLN A 927 -25.53 -3.91 -2.63
N SER A 928 -26.84 -4.15 -2.52
CA SER A 928 -27.83 -3.08 -2.26
C SER A 928 -27.60 -2.36 -0.93
N TYR A 929 -26.91 -3.01 0.02
CA TYR A 929 -26.47 -2.39 1.28
C TYR A 929 -25.34 -1.36 1.10
N LYS A 930 -24.65 -1.31 -0.05
CA LYS A 930 -23.59 -0.33 -0.34
C LYS A 930 -24.17 1.03 -0.70
N THR A 931 -24.99 1.56 0.19
CA THR A 931 -25.33 2.98 0.25
C THR A 931 -24.75 3.55 1.53
N VAL A 932 -24.49 4.86 1.55
CA VAL A 932 -23.90 5.52 2.73
C VAL A 932 -24.78 5.32 3.98
N GLU A 933 -26.09 5.41 3.82
CA GLU A 933 -27.05 5.27 4.92
C GLU A 933 -27.04 3.84 5.51
N HIS A 934 -27.16 2.81 4.66
CA HIS A 934 -27.18 1.42 5.12
C HIS A 934 -25.83 1.00 5.69
N ALA A 935 -24.72 1.40 5.05
CA ALA A 935 -23.37 1.12 5.55
C ALA A 935 -23.12 1.77 6.92
N LYS A 936 -23.56 3.02 7.13
CA LYS A 936 -23.48 3.72 8.42
C LYS A 936 -24.25 2.97 9.50
N THR A 937 -25.50 2.60 9.23
CA THR A 937 -26.35 1.89 10.18
C THR A 937 -25.76 0.52 10.56
N LEU A 938 -25.29 -0.24 9.57
CA LEU A 938 -24.57 -1.50 9.80
C LEU A 938 -23.29 -1.28 10.61
N TYR A 939 -22.49 -0.26 10.28
CA TYR A 939 -21.24 0.02 10.95
C TYR A 939 -21.45 0.33 12.45
N LEU A 940 -22.37 1.24 12.77
CA LEU A 940 -22.70 1.59 14.16
C LEU A 940 -23.27 0.40 14.94
N MET A 941 -24.18 -0.36 14.32
CA MET A 941 -24.77 -1.56 14.94
C MET A 941 -23.72 -2.63 15.22
N MET A 942 -22.84 -2.92 14.26
CA MET A 942 -21.82 -3.97 14.40
C MET A 942 -20.77 -3.61 15.44
N HIS A 943 -20.45 -2.34 15.64
CA HIS A 943 -19.54 -1.89 16.71
C HIS A 943 -20.07 -2.14 18.14
N THR A 944 -21.38 -2.29 18.31
CA THR A 944 -21.99 -2.66 19.60
C THR A 944 -21.65 -4.11 19.99
N TYR A 945 -21.56 -5.02 19.01
CA TYR A 945 -21.35 -6.45 19.23
C TYR A 945 -19.91 -6.92 18.92
N ILE A 946 -19.17 -6.21 18.06
CA ILE A 946 -17.77 -6.49 17.68
C ILE A 946 -16.88 -5.37 18.27
N ARG A 947 -16.63 -5.48 19.57
CA ARG A 947 -15.99 -4.42 20.38
C ARG A 947 -14.51 -4.28 20.07
N VAL A 948 -14.05 -3.05 19.81
CA VAL A 948 -12.64 -2.76 19.49
C VAL A 948 -11.66 -3.20 20.59
N ALA A 949 -12.10 -3.21 21.85
CA ALA A 949 -11.26 -3.66 22.97
C ALA A 949 -10.88 -5.15 22.91
N GLU A 950 -11.61 -5.94 22.11
CA GLU A 950 -11.39 -7.38 21.91
C GLU A 950 -10.74 -7.68 20.54
N ASP A 951 -10.27 -6.64 19.84
CA ASP A 951 -9.62 -6.78 18.54
C ASP A 951 -8.24 -7.46 18.67
N ILE A 952 -7.90 -8.27 17.67
CA ILE A 952 -6.68 -9.09 17.68
C ILE A 952 -5.61 -8.36 16.86
N ASP A 953 -4.57 -7.88 17.53
CA ASP A 953 -3.42 -7.29 16.84
C ASP A 953 -2.50 -8.38 16.30
N ARG A 954 -2.49 -8.54 14.97
CA ARG A 954 -1.61 -9.45 14.24
C ARG A 954 -0.38 -8.74 13.67
N ALA A 955 -0.25 -7.41 13.82
CA ALA A 955 0.80 -6.63 13.19
C ALA A 955 2.19 -7.10 13.65
N GLY A 956 3.05 -7.44 12.69
CA GLY A 956 4.42 -7.89 12.95
C GLY A 956 4.55 -9.27 13.59
N THR A 957 3.50 -10.11 13.59
CA THR A 957 3.50 -11.46 14.18
C THR A 957 3.78 -12.60 13.19
N GLY A 958 3.96 -12.31 11.89
CA GLY A 958 4.28 -13.28 10.84
C GLY A 958 3.06 -13.85 10.11
N VAL A 959 3.22 -15.01 9.46
CA VAL A 959 2.14 -15.70 8.73
C VAL A 959 1.16 -16.34 9.72
N TYR A 960 -0.13 -16.01 9.60
CA TYR A 960 -1.21 -16.58 10.40
C TYR A 960 -2.38 -16.98 9.50
N SER A 961 -3.20 -17.92 10.00
CA SER A 961 -4.50 -18.20 9.41
C SER A 961 -5.55 -17.36 10.14
N PRO A 962 -6.21 -16.39 9.49
CA PRO A 962 -7.25 -15.59 10.12
C PRO A 962 -8.38 -16.46 10.65
N GLY A 963 -8.85 -16.16 11.86
CA GLY A 963 -10.09 -16.73 12.40
C GLY A 963 -11.30 -15.83 12.14
N LEU A 964 -12.49 -16.28 12.55
CA LEU A 964 -13.74 -15.52 12.43
C LEU A 964 -13.63 -14.09 12.96
N ARG A 965 -12.93 -13.92 14.10
CA ARG A 965 -12.75 -12.60 14.71
C ARG A 965 -11.85 -11.69 13.89
N ASP A 966 -10.77 -12.20 13.29
CA ASP A 966 -9.90 -11.42 12.40
C ASP A 966 -10.67 -10.94 11.14
N ASP A 967 -11.51 -11.82 10.59
CA ASP A 967 -12.35 -11.52 9.41
C ASP A 967 -13.45 -10.50 9.75
N ALA A 968 -14.10 -10.63 10.91
CA ALA A 968 -15.17 -9.73 11.33
C ALA A 968 -14.66 -8.31 11.62
N GLN A 969 -13.48 -8.18 12.24
CA GLN A 969 -12.80 -6.88 12.41
C GLN A 969 -12.53 -6.23 11.06
N SER A 970 -11.94 -7.00 10.13
CA SER A 970 -11.65 -6.52 8.78
C SER A 970 -12.91 -6.09 8.01
N ALA A 971 -14.01 -6.83 8.18
CA ALA A 971 -15.29 -6.53 7.54
C ALA A 971 -15.94 -5.26 8.11
N ARG A 972 -15.88 -5.08 9.44
CA ARG A 972 -16.35 -3.86 10.13
C ARG A 972 -15.61 -2.63 9.63
N ASP A 973 -14.28 -2.71 9.52
CA ASP A 973 -13.45 -1.61 9.03
C ASP A 973 -13.68 -1.35 7.53
N GLY A 974 -14.06 -2.39 6.76
CA GLY A 974 -14.46 -2.28 5.35
C GLY A 974 -15.72 -1.44 5.12
N LEU A 975 -16.70 -1.46 6.04
CA LEU A 975 -17.88 -0.61 5.96
C LEU A 975 -17.51 0.88 6.10
N LEU A 976 -16.63 1.20 7.05
CA LEU A 976 -16.15 2.57 7.22
C LEU A 976 -15.31 3.01 6.01
N ALA A 977 -14.46 2.13 5.47
CA ALA A 977 -13.67 2.41 4.27
C ALA A 977 -14.57 2.79 3.09
N PHE A 978 -15.66 2.04 2.85
CA PHE A 978 -16.64 2.36 1.82
C PHE A 978 -17.26 3.76 2.01
N ILE A 979 -17.67 4.12 3.23
CA ILE A 979 -18.20 5.46 3.53
C ILE A 979 -17.15 6.54 3.26
N ARG A 980 -15.89 6.30 3.67
CA ARG A 980 -14.78 7.24 3.47
C ARG A 980 -14.41 7.42 1.99
N GLU A 981 -14.52 6.39 1.18
CA GLU A 981 -14.20 6.43 -0.25
C GLU A 981 -15.33 7.05 -1.09
N THR A 982 -16.58 6.91 -0.65
CA THR A 982 -17.74 7.49 -1.35
C THR A 982 -17.69 9.02 -1.32
N PRO A 983 -17.65 9.73 -2.48
CA PRO A 983 -17.63 11.19 -2.51
C PRO A 983 -19.01 11.80 -2.18
N GLY A 984 -19.02 13.03 -1.68
CA GLY A 984 -20.23 13.85 -1.55
C GLY A 984 -20.74 14.05 -0.12
N LYS A 985 -21.75 14.94 0.00
CA LYS A 985 -22.29 15.44 1.27
C LYS A 985 -22.88 14.33 2.15
N ALA A 986 -23.51 13.32 1.56
CA ALA A 986 -24.08 12.21 2.29
C ALA A 986 -23.02 11.45 3.11
N ALA A 987 -21.85 11.18 2.52
CA ALA A 987 -20.74 10.52 3.20
C ALA A 987 -20.16 11.40 4.33
N PHE A 988 -20.02 12.70 4.08
CA PHE A 988 -19.60 13.67 5.08
C PHE A 988 -20.54 13.69 6.30
N LEU A 989 -21.85 13.81 6.08
CA LEU A 989 -22.86 13.81 7.16
C LEU A 989 -22.85 12.49 7.92
N ALA A 990 -22.74 11.37 7.23
CA ALA A 990 -22.64 10.05 7.87
C ALA A 990 -21.41 9.94 8.79
N LEU A 991 -20.25 10.47 8.38
CA LEU A 991 -19.05 10.50 9.22
C LEU A 991 -19.21 11.42 10.44
N GLN A 992 -19.89 12.56 10.29
CA GLN A 992 -20.22 13.43 11.43
C GLN A 992 -21.17 12.74 12.43
N GLU A 993 -22.21 12.07 11.94
CA GLU A 993 -23.12 11.31 12.79
C GLU A 993 -22.40 10.18 13.51
N ILE A 994 -21.52 9.45 12.80
CA ILE A 994 -20.66 8.43 13.42
C ILE A 994 -19.79 9.08 14.50
N ALA A 995 -19.19 10.25 14.24
CA ALA A 995 -18.37 10.94 15.24
C ALA A 995 -19.12 11.26 16.54
N LEU A 996 -20.44 11.44 16.48
CA LEU A 996 -21.27 11.66 17.67
C LEU A 996 -21.76 10.34 18.29
N ALA A 997 -22.22 9.40 17.46
CA ALA A 997 -22.93 8.19 17.88
C ALA A 997 -22.04 6.96 18.11
N HIS A 998 -20.75 7.00 17.72
CA HIS A 998 -19.89 5.82 17.76
C HIS A 998 -19.81 5.23 19.20
N PRO A 999 -20.00 3.91 19.38
CA PRO A 999 -20.01 3.28 20.71
C PRO A 999 -18.70 3.44 21.51
N SER A 1000 -17.55 3.40 20.81
CA SER A 1000 -16.24 3.67 21.41
C SER A 1000 -15.89 5.15 21.33
N GLU A 1001 -15.69 5.80 22.48
CA GLU A 1001 -15.29 7.22 22.57
C GLU A 1001 -13.94 7.49 21.89
N ARG A 1002 -13.01 6.53 21.94
CA ARG A 1002 -11.68 6.65 21.31
C ARG A 1002 -11.76 6.86 19.79
N LEU A 1003 -12.79 6.33 19.12
CA LEU A 1003 -12.95 6.41 17.67
C LEU A 1003 -13.81 7.59 17.19
N ARG A 1004 -14.47 8.31 18.10
CA ARG A 1004 -15.26 9.50 17.77
C ARG A 1004 -14.40 10.61 17.11
N PRO A 1005 -13.22 10.98 17.67
CA PRO A 1005 -12.36 11.97 17.03
C PRO A 1005 -11.84 11.54 15.64
N TRP A 1006 -11.56 10.24 15.46
CA TRP A 1006 -11.15 9.70 14.15
C TRP A 1006 -12.23 9.87 13.10
N SER A 1007 -13.50 9.67 13.46
CA SER A 1007 -14.63 9.85 12.55
C SER A 1007 -14.84 11.33 12.19
N ALA A 1008 -14.67 12.25 13.16
CA ALA A 1008 -14.70 13.69 12.90
C ALA A 1008 -13.57 14.11 11.96
N PHE A 1009 -12.35 13.59 12.19
CA PHE A 1009 -11.21 13.82 11.32
C PHE A 1009 -11.44 13.27 9.89
N TYR A 1010 -12.06 12.09 9.76
CA TYR A 1010 -12.44 11.56 8.45
C TYR A 1010 -13.49 12.42 7.75
N ALA A 1011 -14.43 13.04 8.49
CA ALA A 1011 -15.37 14.00 7.93
C ALA A 1011 -14.63 15.25 7.39
N GLN A 1012 -13.65 15.78 8.14
CA GLN A 1012 -12.82 16.90 7.67
C GLN A 1012 -12.00 16.54 6.43
N GLN A 1013 -11.39 15.34 6.39
CA GLN A 1013 -10.70 14.84 5.20
C GLN A 1013 -11.66 14.69 4.02
N LYS A 1014 -12.89 14.22 4.24
CA LYS A 1014 -13.91 14.12 3.19
C LYS A 1014 -14.27 15.49 2.61
N ALA A 1015 -14.55 16.48 3.46
CA ALA A 1015 -14.78 17.85 3.01
C ALA A 1015 -13.57 18.41 2.23
N THR A 1016 -12.36 18.11 2.68
CA THR A 1016 -11.13 18.54 2.00
C THR A 1016 -10.99 17.86 0.62
N ALA A 1017 -11.21 16.55 0.53
CA ALA A 1017 -11.15 15.80 -0.73
C ALA A 1017 -12.23 16.25 -1.72
N ASP A 1018 -13.47 16.45 -1.25
CA ASP A 1018 -14.59 16.88 -2.08
C ASP A 1018 -14.46 18.35 -2.53
N SER A 1019 -13.59 19.15 -1.90
CA SER A 1019 -13.27 20.52 -2.34
C SER A 1019 -12.35 20.59 -3.56
N GLN A 1020 -11.78 19.45 -3.98
CA GLN A 1020 -10.84 19.37 -5.10
C GLN A 1020 -11.50 19.87 -6.39
N THR A 1021 -10.82 20.82 -7.06
CA THR A 1021 -11.32 21.36 -8.33
C THR A 1021 -11.05 20.38 -9.46
N PRO A 1022 -11.95 20.24 -10.45
CA PRO A 1022 -11.61 19.52 -11.67
C PRO A 1022 -10.44 20.19 -12.40
N PRO A 1023 -9.69 19.43 -13.21
CA PRO A 1023 -8.63 19.97 -14.06
C PRO A 1023 -9.14 21.10 -14.96
N TRP A 1024 -8.37 22.19 -15.05
CA TRP A 1024 -8.68 23.29 -15.96
C TRP A 1024 -8.17 22.99 -17.37
N GLU A 1025 -9.00 23.31 -18.37
CA GLU A 1025 -8.55 23.37 -19.76
C GLU A 1025 -7.58 24.55 -19.96
N PRO A 1026 -6.60 24.45 -20.88
CA PRO A 1026 -5.60 25.50 -21.11
C PRO A 1026 -6.21 26.89 -21.37
N ALA A 1027 -7.28 26.95 -22.17
CA ALA A 1027 -7.96 28.21 -22.47
C ALA A 1027 -8.54 28.89 -21.22
N LYS A 1028 -8.99 28.10 -20.23
CA LYS A 1028 -9.53 28.60 -18.96
C LYS A 1028 -8.46 29.26 -18.09
N VAL A 1029 -7.23 28.74 -18.15
CA VAL A 1029 -6.07 29.31 -17.44
C VAL A 1029 -5.70 30.66 -18.04
N VAL A 1030 -5.72 30.78 -19.38
CA VAL A 1030 -5.47 32.04 -20.08
C VAL A 1030 -6.56 33.07 -19.79
N GLU A 1031 -7.85 32.68 -19.83
CA GLU A 1031 -8.97 33.59 -19.50
C GLU A 1031 -8.82 34.16 -18.07
N PHE A 1032 -8.45 33.30 -17.12
CA PHE A 1032 -8.18 33.70 -15.75
C PHE A 1032 -6.93 34.57 -15.61
N HIS A 1033 -5.88 34.30 -16.39
CA HIS A 1033 -4.67 35.12 -16.41
C HIS A 1033 -4.94 36.56 -16.86
N GLU A 1034 -5.80 36.74 -17.86
CA GLU A 1034 -6.12 38.04 -18.45
C GLU A 1034 -7.16 38.82 -17.63
N SER A 1035 -8.20 38.14 -17.12
CA SER A 1035 -9.39 38.80 -16.58
C SER A 1035 -9.71 38.45 -15.13
N LEU A 1036 -8.96 37.52 -14.51
CA LEU A 1036 -9.22 36.94 -13.17
C LEU A 1036 -10.61 36.33 -13.04
N GLU A 1037 -11.26 36.09 -14.16
CA GLU A 1037 -12.55 35.42 -14.28
C GLU A 1037 -12.38 34.33 -15.32
N ASN A 1038 -13.13 33.27 -15.17
CA ASN A 1038 -13.17 32.20 -16.15
C ASN A 1038 -14.60 31.78 -16.42
N THR A 1039 -14.80 31.16 -17.57
CA THR A 1039 -16.09 30.59 -17.93
C THR A 1039 -16.35 29.38 -17.03
N PRO A 1040 -17.48 29.34 -16.30
CA PRO A 1040 -17.77 28.28 -15.36
C PRO A 1040 -18.06 26.96 -16.10
N SER A 1041 -17.29 25.93 -15.75
CA SER A 1041 -17.41 24.58 -16.31
C SER A 1041 -18.04 23.60 -15.32
N THR A 1042 -18.38 24.05 -14.11
CA THR A 1042 -19.11 23.27 -13.10
C THR A 1042 -20.23 24.09 -12.48
N HIS A 1043 -21.21 23.40 -11.88
CA HIS A 1043 -22.28 24.04 -11.12
C HIS A 1043 -21.74 24.96 -10.03
N ARG A 1044 -20.72 24.50 -9.28
CA ARG A 1044 -20.11 25.24 -8.18
C ARG A 1044 -19.44 26.53 -8.65
N GLU A 1045 -18.71 26.49 -9.77
CA GLU A 1045 -18.09 27.68 -10.34
C GLU A 1045 -19.13 28.69 -10.83
N LEU A 1046 -20.24 28.23 -11.43
CA LEU A 1046 -21.33 29.11 -11.82
C LEU A 1046 -21.99 29.78 -10.61
N TRP A 1047 -22.17 29.04 -9.52
CA TRP A 1047 -22.71 29.57 -8.26
C TRP A 1047 -21.78 30.60 -7.63
N ASN A 1048 -20.47 30.33 -7.58
CA ASN A 1048 -19.48 31.30 -7.12
C ASN A 1048 -19.52 32.59 -7.95
N LEU A 1049 -19.57 32.47 -9.28
CA LEU A 1049 -19.65 33.63 -10.17
C LEU A 1049 -20.95 34.42 -9.97
N ALA A 1050 -22.08 33.73 -9.79
CA ALA A 1050 -23.37 34.36 -9.50
C ALA A 1050 -23.36 35.11 -8.14
N ALA A 1051 -22.77 34.49 -7.11
CA ALA A 1051 -22.58 35.10 -5.80
C ALA A 1051 -21.69 36.36 -5.88
N ASP A 1052 -20.54 36.26 -6.55
CA ASP A 1052 -19.62 37.39 -6.77
C ASP A 1052 -20.34 38.55 -7.46
N ARG A 1053 -21.12 38.28 -8.51
CA ARG A 1053 -21.89 39.31 -9.23
C ARG A 1053 -22.93 39.99 -8.33
N LEU A 1054 -23.59 39.25 -7.44
CA LEU A 1054 -24.56 39.83 -6.52
C LEU A 1054 -23.89 40.62 -5.38
N LEU A 1055 -22.69 40.23 -4.95
CA LEU A 1055 -21.88 40.99 -4.00
C LEU A 1055 -21.33 42.27 -4.63
N ASP A 1056 -20.88 42.23 -5.89
CA ASP A 1056 -20.50 43.42 -6.67
C ASP A 1056 -21.68 44.39 -6.75
N LEU A 1057 -22.89 43.88 -7.06
CA LEU A 1057 -24.11 44.69 -7.07
C LEU A 1057 -24.43 45.28 -5.69
N LYS A 1058 -24.27 44.49 -4.62
CA LYS A 1058 -24.45 44.98 -3.24
C LYS A 1058 -23.51 46.15 -2.96
N HIS A 1059 -22.23 46.03 -3.33
CA HIS A 1059 -21.26 47.09 -3.14
C HIS A 1059 -21.59 48.33 -3.97
N ASP A 1060 -21.91 48.18 -5.26
CA ASP A 1060 -22.31 49.26 -6.16
C ASP A 1060 -23.50 50.06 -5.59
N LEU A 1061 -24.47 49.37 -4.96
CA LEU A 1061 -25.68 50.00 -4.41
C LEU A 1061 -25.48 50.59 -3.01
N GLU A 1062 -24.74 49.92 -2.13
CA GLU A 1062 -24.58 50.37 -0.74
C GLU A 1062 -23.46 51.40 -0.58
N ASP A 1063 -22.33 51.18 -1.26
CA ASP A 1063 -21.07 51.88 -1.00
C ASP A 1063 -20.52 52.62 -2.24
N GLY A 1064 -21.07 52.39 -3.44
CA GLY A 1064 -20.62 53.00 -4.68
C GLY A 1064 -21.02 54.48 -4.85
N ASP A 1065 -20.11 55.33 -5.31
CA ASP A 1065 -20.34 56.78 -5.47
C ASP A 1065 -21.42 57.13 -6.50
N SER A 1066 -21.57 56.31 -7.52
CA SER A 1066 -22.63 56.39 -8.53
C SER A 1066 -23.84 55.52 -8.21
N SER A 1067 -24.05 55.15 -6.93
CA SER A 1067 -25.16 54.30 -6.50
C SER A 1067 -26.51 54.86 -6.95
N CYS A 1068 -27.31 54.02 -7.59
CA CYS A 1068 -28.70 54.33 -7.96
C CYS A 1068 -29.73 53.86 -6.90
N ALA A 1069 -29.29 53.57 -5.67
CA ALA A 1069 -30.18 53.07 -4.60
C ALA A 1069 -31.38 54.00 -4.33
N GLU A 1070 -31.19 55.32 -4.40
CA GLU A 1070 -32.27 56.32 -4.26
C GLU A 1070 -33.40 56.14 -5.28
N ILE A 1071 -33.06 55.76 -6.52
CA ILE A 1071 -34.03 55.51 -7.59
C ILE A 1071 -34.78 54.21 -7.33
N LEU A 1072 -34.05 53.17 -6.89
CA LEU A 1072 -34.64 51.87 -6.56
C LEU A 1072 -35.57 51.95 -5.35
N LEU A 1073 -35.27 52.79 -4.35
CA LEU A 1073 -36.14 53.05 -3.19
C LEU A 1073 -37.52 53.59 -3.57
N LEU A 1074 -37.67 54.26 -4.71
CA LEU A 1074 -38.96 54.75 -5.20
C LEU A 1074 -39.81 53.63 -5.86
N ALA A 1075 -39.16 52.56 -6.33
CA ALA A 1075 -39.80 51.43 -7.00
C ALA A 1075 -40.44 50.47 -6.01
N ASN A 1076 -41.74 50.63 -5.75
CA ASN A 1076 -42.49 49.85 -4.74
C ASN A 1076 -42.91 48.43 -5.17
N GLN A 1077 -42.63 48.03 -6.42
CA GLN A 1077 -42.98 46.72 -6.95
C GLN A 1077 -41.74 45.83 -7.04
N GLU A 1078 -41.84 44.62 -6.49
CA GLU A 1078 -40.79 43.59 -6.56
C GLU A 1078 -40.38 43.30 -8.01
N THR A 1079 -41.35 43.25 -8.92
CA THR A 1079 -41.13 43.07 -10.36
C THR A 1079 -40.23 44.16 -10.96
N SER A 1080 -40.27 45.39 -10.46
CA SER A 1080 -39.44 46.50 -10.96
C SER A 1080 -37.98 46.35 -10.51
N ILE A 1081 -37.77 46.06 -9.23
CA ILE A 1081 -36.44 45.77 -8.67
C ILE A 1081 -35.87 44.51 -9.35
N ARG A 1082 -36.73 43.51 -9.59
CA ARG A 1082 -36.35 42.27 -10.26
C ARG A 1082 -35.85 42.51 -11.69
N LYS A 1083 -36.57 43.34 -12.46
CA LYS A 1083 -36.14 43.73 -13.83
C LYS A 1083 -34.82 44.49 -13.82
N PHE A 1084 -34.61 45.39 -12.86
CA PHE A 1084 -33.35 46.12 -12.73
C PHE A 1084 -32.17 45.19 -12.47
N ILE A 1085 -32.27 44.35 -11.44
CA ILE A 1085 -31.19 43.42 -11.07
C ILE A 1085 -30.94 42.42 -12.22
N GLY A 1086 -31.99 41.87 -12.83
CA GLY A 1086 -31.86 40.99 -13.99
C GLY A 1086 -31.18 41.67 -15.20
N GLY A 1087 -31.45 42.96 -15.44
CA GLY A 1087 -30.74 43.76 -16.44
C GLY A 1087 -29.26 43.92 -16.10
N TRP A 1088 -28.96 44.38 -14.89
CA TRP A 1088 -27.60 44.58 -14.40
C TRP A 1088 -26.75 43.30 -14.50
N LEU A 1089 -27.33 42.14 -14.17
CA LEU A 1089 -26.69 40.83 -14.27
C LEU A 1089 -26.42 40.43 -15.72
N ARG A 1090 -27.34 40.69 -16.66
CA ARG A 1090 -27.15 40.38 -18.08
C ARG A 1090 -26.10 41.28 -18.74
N ASP A 1091 -26.08 42.56 -18.39
CA ASP A 1091 -25.10 43.52 -18.93
C ASP A 1091 -23.65 43.15 -18.54
N ARG A 1092 -23.48 42.48 -17.39
CA ARG A 1092 -22.18 42.02 -16.86
C ARG A 1092 -21.90 40.53 -17.06
N ALA A 1093 -22.71 39.86 -17.88
CA ALA A 1093 -22.53 38.44 -18.17
C ALA A 1093 -21.27 38.16 -18.99
N ALA A 1094 -20.88 39.09 -19.87
CA ALA A 1094 -19.68 39.00 -20.73
C ALA A 1094 -19.53 37.65 -21.46
N GLY A 1095 -20.65 37.01 -21.83
CA GLY A 1095 -20.67 35.70 -22.51
C GLY A 1095 -20.46 34.47 -21.61
N ARG A 1096 -20.26 34.65 -20.30
CA ARG A 1096 -19.94 33.57 -19.34
C ARG A 1096 -21.16 32.85 -18.77
N TYR A 1097 -22.29 33.55 -18.70
CA TYR A 1097 -23.56 32.99 -18.26
C TYR A 1097 -24.74 33.68 -18.95
N VAL A 1098 -25.93 33.09 -18.82
CA VAL A 1098 -27.20 33.69 -19.23
C VAL A 1098 -28.14 33.68 -18.02
N VAL A 1099 -28.94 34.73 -17.88
CA VAL A 1099 -30.00 34.81 -16.86
C VAL A 1099 -31.35 34.96 -17.56
N PRO A 1100 -31.99 33.84 -17.96
CA PRO A 1100 -33.39 33.87 -18.38
C PRO A 1100 -34.27 34.34 -17.22
N GLN A 1101 -35.30 35.12 -17.56
CA GLN A 1101 -36.28 35.60 -16.60
C GLN A 1101 -37.52 34.69 -16.70
N GLU A 1102 -38.00 34.16 -15.56
CA GLU A 1102 -39.23 33.37 -15.45
C GLU A 1102 -39.26 32.05 -16.27
N GLU A 1103 -38.15 31.31 -16.30
CA GLU A 1103 -38.15 29.94 -16.85
C GLU A 1103 -38.94 28.99 -15.94
N GLN A 1104 -39.82 28.17 -16.53
CA GLN A 1104 -40.73 27.28 -15.81
C GLN A 1104 -40.06 25.93 -15.50
N LEU A 1105 -40.09 25.50 -14.23
CA LEU A 1105 -39.60 24.20 -13.78
C LEU A 1105 -40.65 23.10 -13.99
N ALA A 1106 -40.24 21.84 -13.75
CA ALA A 1106 -41.08 20.66 -13.98
C ALA A 1106 -42.39 20.61 -13.16
N ASP A 1107 -42.50 21.41 -12.10
CA ASP A 1107 -43.67 21.53 -11.23
C ASP A 1107 -44.46 22.84 -11.43
N ASP A 1108 -44.29 23.49 -12.60
CA ASP A 1108 -44.88 24.78 -12.97
C ASP A 1108 -44.46 25.97 -12.09
N THR A 1109 -43.47 25.79 -11.19
CA THR A 1109 -42.89 26.89 -10.41
C THR A 1109 -41.83 27.65 -11.20
N ARG A 1110 -41.59 28.92 -10.82
CA ARG A 1110 -40.63 29.81 -11.50
C ARG A 1110 -39.72 30.45 -10.46
N PRO A 1111 -38.40 30.16 -10.45
CA PRO A 1111 -37.45 30.93 -9.65
C PRO A 1111 -37.32 32.35 -10.21
N ASP A 1112 -36.99 33.31 -9.36
CA ASP A 1112 -36.88 34.72 -9.79
C ASP A 1112 -35.75 34.94 -10.80
N TYR A 1113 -34.59 34.32 -10.55
CA TYR A 1113 -33.51 34.22 -11.53
C TYR A 1113 -32.96 32.80 -11.57
N ARG A 1114 -32.40 32.45 -12.73
CA ARG A 1114 -31.70 31.19 -12.92
C ARG A 1114 -30.46 31.46 -13.75
N PHE A 1115 -29.28 31.36 -13.15
CA PHE A 1115 -28.04 31.48 -13.91
C PHE A 1115 -27.83 30.17 -14.67
N GLN A 1116 -27.52 30.26 -15.95
CA GLN A 1116 -27.21 29.14 -16.82
C GLN A 1116 -25.83 29.35 -17.44
N SER A 1117 -25.01 28.30 -17.49
CA SER A 1117 -23.76 28.29 -18.25
C SER A 1117 -24.04 27.84 -19.69
N SER A 1118 -23.27 28.37 -20.64
CA SER A 1118 -23.31 27.94 -22.04
C SER A 1118 -22.61 26.59 -22.28
N GLN A 1119 -21.77 26.15 -21.34
CA GLN A 1119 -20.96 24.92 -21.48
C GLN A 1119 -21.59 23.71 -20.80
N VAL A 1120 -22.27 23.89 -19.68
CA VAL A 1120 -22.84 22.80 -18.86
C VAL A 1120 -24.24 23.17 -18.39
N TYR A 1121 -25.20 22.25 -18.55
CA TYR A 1121 -26.55 22.41 -18.00
C TYR A 1121 -26.57 22.07 -16.50
N ALA A 1122 -26.21 23.05 -15.68
CA ALA A 1122 -26.24 22.96 -14.22
C ALA A 1122 -26.64 24.32 -13.60
N PRO A 1123 -27.93 24.68 -13.71
CA PRO A 1123 -28.38 26.04 -13.42
C PRO A 1123 -28.40 26.38 -11.94
N VAL A 1124 -28.13 27.64 -11.61
CA VAL A 1124 -28.14 28.14 -10.22
C VAL A 1124 -29.38 29.01 -10.01
N PRO A 1125 -30.38 28.55 -9.24
CA PRO A 1125 -31.54 29.35 -8.91
C PRO A 1125 -31.20 30.42 -7.86
N VAL A 1126 -31.76 31.60 -8.06
CA VAL A 1126 -31.73 32.71 -7.11
C VAL A 1126 -33.16 33.12 -6.80
N GLU A 1127 -33.51 33.09 -5.52
CA GLU A 1127 -34.82 33.53 -5.05
C GLU A 1127 -34.70 34.91 -4.39
N LEU A 1128 -35.46 35.90 -4.87
CA LEU A 1128 -35.41 37.27 -4.39
C LEU A 1128 -36.63 37.57 -3.51
N LYS A 1129 -36.41 38.18 -2.34
CA LYS A 1129 -37.50 38.66 -1.49
C LYS A 1129 -37.28 40.11 -1.06
N LEU A 1130 -38.32 40.94 -1.21
CA LEU A 1130 -38.37 42.27 -0.58
C LEU A 1130 -38.73 42.14 0.90
N SER A 1131 -37.76 42.33 1.78
CA SER A 1131 -37.91 41.91 3.19
C SER A 1131 -39.09 42.54 3.94
N GLN A 1132 -39.58 43.72 3.54
CA GLN A 1132 -40.66 44.43 4.24
C GLN A 1132 -42.04 43.80 4.02
N LYS A 1133 -42.20 43.05 2.93
CA LYS A 1133 -43.46 42.36 2.56
C LYS A 1133 -43.66 41.05 3.32
N TRP A 1134 -42.65 40.58 4.03
CA TRP A 1134 -42.66 39.28 4.69
C TRP A 1134 -42.46 39.42 6.21
N SER A 1135 -43.11 38.54 6.97
CA SER A 1135 -42.81 38.38 8.40
C SER A 1135 -41.45 37.72 8.58
N GLY A 1136 -40.83 37.86 9.75
CA GLY A 1136 -39.54 37.21 10.02
C GLY A 1136 -39.62 35.68 9.84
N PRO A 1137 -40.57 34.97 10.48
CA PRO A 1137 -40.76 33.52 10.30
C PRO A 1137 -41.01 33.09 8.85
N ALA A 1138 -41.69 33.93 8.05
CA ALA A 1138 -41.92 33.62 6.64
C ALA A 1138 -40.62 33.59 5.80
N HIS A 1139 -39.57 34.32 6.18
CA HIS A 1139 -38.29 34.23 5.48
C HIS A 1139 -37.63 32.85 5.69
N PHE A 1140 -37.67 32.32 6.91
CA PHE A 1140 -37.14 30.99 7.24
C PHE A 1140 -37.91 29.89 6.51
N GLU A 1141 -39.24 29.97 6.51
CA GLU A 1141 -40.11 29.03 5.78
C GLU A 1141 -39.82 29.03 4.27
N ARG A 1142 -39.65 30.20 3.66
CA ARG A 1142 -39.38 30.30 2.21
C ARG A 1142 -37.99 29.82 1.82
N LEU A 1143 -36.99 30.03 2.67
CA LEU A 1143 -35.67 29.46 2.47
C LEU A 1143 -35.74 27.92 2.42
N GLU A 1144 -36.44 27.28 3.38
CA GLU A 1144 -36.61 25.82 3.41
C GLU A 1144 -37.50 25.30 2.27
N ASN A 1145 -38.72 25.80 2.15
CA ASN A 1145 -39.72 25.19 1.27
C ASN A 1145 -39.60 25.63 -0.18
N GLN A 1146 -39.31 26.91 -0.43
CA GLN A 1146 -39.29 27.45 -1.79
C GLN A 1146 -37.90 27.21 -2.44
N LEU A 1147 -36.82 27.63 -1.78
CA LEU A 1147 -35.48 27.46 -2.36
C LEU A 1147 -34.99 26.01 -2.26
N CYS A 1148 -34.85 25.45 -1.04
CA CYS A 1148 -34.39 24.06 -0.88
C CYS A 1148 -35.42 23.06 -1.41
N GLY A 1149 -36.67 23.26 -1.02
CA GLY A 1149 -37.75 22.31 -1.19
C GLY A 1149 -38.40 22.30 -2.56
N GLN A 1150 -38.26 23.33 -3.41
CA GLN A 1150 -38.81 23.36 -4.78
C GLN A 1150 -37.71 23.55 -5.82
N TYR A 1151 -36.92 24.62 -5.73
CA TYR A 1151 -35.98 24.99 -6.79
C TYR A 1151 -34.72 24.14 -6.86
N LEU A 1152 -34.29 23.55 -5.74
CA LEU A 1152 -33.11 22.70 -5.65
C LEU A 1152 -33.47 21.20 -5.58
N ARG A 1153 -34.64 20.81 -6.12
CA ARG A 1153 -35.05 19.40 -6.24
C ARG A 1153 -34.31 18.64 -7.35
N ASP A 1154 -33.94 19.34 -8.42
CA ASP A 1154 -33.27 18.74 -9.57
C ASP A 1154 -31.82 18.38 -9.21
N MET A 1155 -31.38 17.16 -9.53
CA MET A 1155 -29.99 16.72 -9.28
C MET A 1155 -28.94 17.58 -10.00
N SER A 1156 -29.33 18.32 -11.05
CA SER A 1156 -28.45 19.24 -11.77
C SER A 1156 -28.25 20.59 -11.04
N SER A 1157 -28.98 20.86 -9.95
CA SER A 1157 -28.97 22.12 -9.20
C SER A 1157 -28.78 21.85 -7.70
N SER A 1158 -27.53 21.87 -7.24
CA SER A 1158 -27.19 21.57 -5.84
C SER A 1158 -26.91 22.82 -4.98
N CYS A 1159 -26.80 24.01 -5.60
CA CYS A 1159 -26.49 25.27 -4.93
C CYS A 1159 -27.49 26.37 -5.31
N GLY A 1160 -27.88 27.18 -4.34
CA GLY A 1160 -28.81 28.30 -4.54
C GLY A 1160 -28.37 29.59 -3.86
N ILE A 1161 -29.04 30.70 -4.21
CA ILE A 1161 -28.82 32.00 -3.57
C ILE A 1161 -30.17 32.55 -3.08
N PHE A 1162 -30.23 32.95 -1.81
CA PHE A 1162 -31.38 33.64 -1.23
C PHE A 1162 -31.07 35.13 -1.11
N LEU A 1163 -31.66 35.93 -1.99
CA LEU A 1163 -31.37 37.35 -2.12
C LEU A 1163 -32.45 38.19 -1.42
N LEU A 1164 -32.04 38.90 -0.38
CA LEU A 1164 -32.89 39.81 0.39
C LEU A 1164 -32.59 41.24 0.01
N VAL A 1165 -33.62 42.01 -0.30
CA VAL A 1165 -33.48 43.44 -0.59
C VAL A 1165 -34.26 44.25 0.45
N ASN A 1166 -33.56 45.09 1.21
CA ASN A 1166 -34.17 46.05 2.10
C ASN A 1166 -34.54 47.33 1.32
N HIS A 1167 -35.84 47.51 1.08
CA HIS A 1167 -36.43 48.65 0.36
C HIS A 1167 -36.96 49.76 1.27
N GLY A 1168 -36.76 49.63 2.59
CA GLY A 1168 -37.31 50.55 3.58
C GLY A 1168 -38.82 50.34 3.84
N GLY A 1169 -39.24 50.48 5.10
CA GLY A 1169 -40.65 50.28 5.51
C GLY A 1169 -40.83 49.44 6.77
N LYS A 1170 -39.90 48.52 7.07
CA LYS A 1170 -39.82 47.74 8.31
C LYS A 1170 -38.37 47.78 8.80
N THR A 1171 -38.16 47.94 10.10
CA THR A 1171 -36.82 48.09 10.70
C THR A 1171 -36.37 46.88 11.51
N LYS A 1172 -37.31 46.02 11.93
CA LYS A 1172 -37.02 44.80 12.69
C LYS A 1172 -37.88 43.63 12.21
N TRP A 1173 -37.33 42.42 12.25
CA TRP A 1173 -38.00 41.16 11.87
C TRP A 1173 -37.86 40.13 12.98
N GLU A 1174 -38.93 39.41 13.29
CA GLU A 1174 -38.89 38.40 14.35
C GLU A 1174 -38.13 37.14 13.90
N SER A 1175 -37.10 36.76 14.65
CA SER A 1175 -36.47 35.45 14.55
C SER A 1175 -37.20 34.44 15.45
N PRO A 1176 -37.36 33.18 15.01
CA PRO A 1176 -37.90 32.10 15.85
C PRO A 1176 -37.15 31.88 17.16
N THR A 1177 -35.87 32.27 17.24
CA THR A 1177 -34.97 31.95 18.36
C THR A 1177 -34.43 33.16 19.10
N ARG A 1178 -34.21 34.30 18.43
CA ARG A 1178 -33.50 35.48 18.98
C ARG A 1178 -34.37 36.73 19.17
N GLY A 1179 -35.68 36.67 18.88
CA GLY A 1179 -36.56 37.84 18.95
C GLY A 1179 -36.37 38.82 17.77
N PRO A 1180 -36.70 40.12 17.90
CA PRO A 1180 -36.71 41.06 16.77
C PRO A 1180 -35.30 41.53 16.37
N LEU A 1181 -34.86 41.11 15.18
CA LEU A 1181 -33.56 41.36 14.57
C LEU A 1181 -33.57 42.54 13.58
N ALA A 1182 -32.44 43.25 13.47
CA ALA A 1182 -32.17 44.20 12.39
C ALA A 1182 -31.93 43.48 11.05
N PHE A 1183 -31.83 44.22 9.93
CA PHE A 1183 -31.72 43.62 8.59
C PHE A 1183 -30.47 42.75 8.41
N ASN A 1184 -29.28 43.24 8.79
CA ASN A 1184 -28.05 42.45 8.69
C ASN A 1184 -28.10 41.23 9.63
N GLU A 1185 -28.62 41.40 10.84
CA GLU A 1185 -28.81 40.30 11.79
C GLU A 1185 -29.79 39.24 11.28
N LEU A 1186 -30.80 39.63 10.48
CA LEU A 1186 -31.71 38.70 9.82
C LEU A 1186 -31.00 37.88 8.74
N VAL A 1187 -30.13 38.51 7.94
CA VAL A 1187 -29.31 37.82 6.92
C VAL A 1187 -28.42 36.77 7.60
N ASP A 1188 -27.72 37.18 8.67
CA ASP A 1188 -26.86 36.29 9.46
C ASP A 1188 -27.67 35.14 10.07
N ALA A 1189 -28.84 35.44 10.67
CA ALA A 1189 -29.71 34.42 11.26
C ALA A 1189 -30.25 33.42 10.22
N LEU A 1190 -30.53 33.85 8.99
CA LEU A 1190 -30.95 32.95 7.91
C LEU A 1190 -29.81 32.08 7.41
N GLN A 1191 -28.58 32.61 7.32
CA GLN A 1191 -27.40 31.83 6.98
C GLN A 1191 -27.09 30.78 8.07
N GLU A 1192 -27.16 31.15 9.35
CA GLU A 1192 -27.03 30.23 10.48
C GLU A 1192 -28.11 29.14 10.46
N HIS A 1193 -29.36 29.52 10.13
CA HIS A 1193 -30.47 28.58 10.02
C HIS A 1193 -30.28 27.58 8.87
N TRP A 1194 -29.76 28.04 7.71
CA TRP A 1194 -29.36 27.14 6.63
C TRP A 1194 -28.31 26.14 7.12
N LEU A 1195 -27.23 26.59 7.76
CA LEU A 1195 -26.18 25.69 8.26
C LEU A 1195 -26.72 24.63 9.22
N THR A 1196 -27.73 24.98 10.02
CA THR A 1196 -28.39 24.06 10.97
C THR A 1196 -29.34 23.07 10.27
N THR A 1197 -30.02 23.50 9.20
CA THR A 1197 -31.01 22.69 8.46
C THR A 1197 -30.43 21.93 7.28
N ALA A 1198 -29.24 22.31 6.81
CA ALA A 1198 -28.52 21.72 5.69
C ALA A 1198 -28.40 20.18 5.73
N PRO A 1199 -28.25 19.51 6.90
CA PRO A 1199 -28.27 18.05 6.97
C PRO A 1199 -29.59 17.40 6.51
N ARG A 1200 -30.72 18.12 6.59
CA ARG A 1200 -32.04 17.63 6.14
C ARG A 1200 -32.19 17.64 4.61
N PHE A 1201 -31.27 18.30 3.90
CA PHE A 1201 -31.26 18.39 2.44
C PHE A 1201 -29.93 17.87 1.85
N PRO A 1202 -29.70 16.54 1.80
CA PRO A 1202 -28.42 15.97 1.37
C PRO A 1202 -28.04 16.29 -0.09
N HIS A 1203 -29.04 16.50 -0.95
CA HIS A 1203 -28.86 16.85 -2.36
C HIS A 1203 -28.50 18.33 -2.58
N VAL A 1204 -28.80 19.18 -1.60
CA VAL A 1204 -28.41 20.59 -1.63
C VAL A 1204 -27.05 20.71 -0.97
N GLU A 1205 -26.03 21.02 -1.76
CA GLU A 1205 -24.70 21.20 -1.24
C GLU A 1205 -24.58 22.48 -0.41
N ASP A 1206 -25.00 23.63 -0.95
CA ASP A 1206 -24.88 24.92 -0.25
C ASP A 1206 -25.88 26.01 -0.68
N ILE A 1207 -26.13 26.97 0.22
CA ILE A 1207 -26.96 28.15 -0.02
C ILE A 1207 -26.27 29.38 0.56
N MET A 1208 -26.21 30.43 -0.25
CA MET A 1208 -25.73 31.74 0.19
C MET A 1208 -26.89 32.71 0.38
N VAL A 1209 -26.99 33.32 1.56
CA VAL A 1209 -27.93 34.39 1.83
C VAL A 1209 -27.23 35.74 1.63
N ILE A 1210 -27.73 36.56 0.70
CA ILE A 1210 -27.17 37.89 0.40
C ILE A 1210 -28.21 38.94 0.71
N GLY A 1211 -27.89 39.90 1.60
CA GLY A 1211 -28.73 41.06 1.88
C GLY A 1211 -28.22 42.33 1.20
N ILE A 1212 -29.06 43.02 0.44
CA ILE A 1212 -28.78 44.35 -0.13
C ILE A 1212 -29.64 45.40 0.58
N ASP A 1213 -29.01 46.36 1.24
CA ASP A 1213 -29.69 47.43 1.96
C ASP A 1213 -29.70 48.75 1.19
N LEU A 1214 -30.82 49.01 0.48
CA LEU A 1214 -30.99 50.24 -0.29
C LEU A 1214 -31.14 51.48 0.60
N THR A 1215 -31.39 51.32 1.91
CA THR A 1215 -31.59 52.45 2.84
C THR A 1215 -30.29 53.01 3.41
N LYS A 1216 -29.14 52.36 3.17
CA LYS A 1216 -27.83 52.84 3.64
C LYS A 1216 -27.43 54.19 3.04
N ARG A 1217 -27.79 54.44 1.78
CA ARG A 1217 -27.53 55.70 1.06
C ARG A 1217 -28.84 56.43 0.76
N GLY A 1218 -28.78 57.76 0.74
CA GLY A 1218 -29.71 58.53 -0.09
C GLY A 1218 -30.22 59.89 0.41
N GLY A 1219 -29.54 60.54 1.35
CA GLY A 1219 -29.83 61.93 1.74
C GLY A 1219 -31.31 62.20 2.06
N ALA A 1220 -31.79 63.41 1.74
CA ALA A 1220 -33.18 63.80 2.01
C ALA A 1220 -34.22 63.08 1.12
N VAL A 1221 -33.81 62.56 -0.05
CA VAL A 1221 -34.70 61.91 -1.03
C VAL A 1221 -35.03 60.48 -0.59
N ALA A 1222 -34.04 59.71 -0.12
CA ALA A 1222 -34.27 58.40 0.47
C ALA A 1222 -35.08 58.49 1.76
N ILE A 1223 -34.89 59.52 2.60
CA ILE A 1223 -35.71 59.72 3.81
C ILE A 1223 -37.19 59.87 3.43
N LYS A 1224 -37.50 60.70 2.42
CA LYS A 1224 -38.88 60.85 1.90
C LYS A 1224 -39.41 59.56 1.28
N ALA A 1225 -38.59 58.82 0.53
CA ALA A 1225 -38.99 57.53 -0.05
C ALA A 1225 -39.27 56.48 1.04
N ILE A 1226 -38.42 56.40 2.07
CA ILE A 1226 -38.57 55.51 3.23
C ILE A 1226 -39.83 55.87 4.03
N GLU A 1227 -40.12 57.16 4.24
CA GLU A 1227 -41.35 57.63 4.87
C GLU A 1227 -42.60 57.29 4.05
N ALA A 1228 -42.54 57.47 2.72
CA ALA A 1228 -43.62 57.09 1.82
C ALA A 1228 -43.86 55.56 1.82
N ASN A 1229 -42.79 54.76 1.86
CA ASN A 1229 -42.87 53.30 1.92
C ASN A 1229 -43.39 52.81 3.29
N LYS A 1230 -43.06 53.50 4.39
CA LYS A 1230 -43.68 53.29 5.72
C LYS A 1230 -45.16 53.67 5.73
N GLY A 1231 -45.53 54.75 5.06
CA GLY A 1231 -46.90 55.27 4.98
C GLY A 1231 -47.88 54.38 4.21
N LYS A 1232 -47.42 53.75 3.11
CA LYS A 1232 -48.27 52.82 2.32
C LYS A 1232 -48.69 51.57 3.11
N LYS A 1233 -47.88 51.12 4.06
CA LYS A 1233 -48.21 49.95 4.89
C LYS A 1233 -49.44 50.15 5.78
N ARG A 1234 -49.78 51.39 6.11
CA ARG A 1234 -50.96 51.72 6.93
C ARG A 1234 -52.30 51.63 6.18
N ASN A 1235 -52.29 51.52 4.85
CA ASN A 1235 -53.50 51.39 4.04
C ASN A 1235 -53.80 49.96 3.56
N ASP A 1236 -52.86 49.03 3.74
CA ASP A 1236 -52.96 47.61 3.33
C ASP A 1236 -52.94 46.63 4.54
N GLU A 1237 -53.12 47.13 5.77
CA GLU A 1237 -53.37 46.31 6.99
C GLU A 1237 -54.87 46.10 7.24
#